data_AF-A0A0L1IV16-F1
#
_entry.id   AF-A0A0L1IV16-F1
#
_cell.length_a   1.000
_cell.length_b   1.000
_cell.length_c   1.000
_cell.angle_alpha   90.00
_cell.angle_beta   90.00
_cell.angle_gamma   90.00
#
_symmetry.space_group_name_H-M   'P 1'
#
loop_
_entity.id
_entity.type
_entity.pdbx_description
1 polymer ?
#
loop_
_entity_poly.entity_id
_entity_poly.type
_entity_poly.pdbx_seq_one_letter_code
_entity_poly.pdbx_strand_id
1 'polypeptide(L)'
;MSLKLEHNSHITAPAFTYPALPQEPYTTRMIRLLPHKDKSAPIQCVLFNYDLSETGGGTHLYQALSYVWGSEVKPESIILNGCTFHVTTNLHSALVNLRNRQLDRVLWVDAICINQDDEDQGNEKSKQIPLMRTIYAQAERVIVWLGETTANGDQALESIRCLGEGQDTTSSLDNPESYDACLQLLQRDWFSRIWVLQEVGVARCVYIMCGPVSINGHVFCEGLSRLGLSSDFRSRIGPVAYLIKGALYRPKYELGSRGSISVGELIGMYQNHNATKQHDKIYALLGLSANPITAALEPNYSLPWKEVFKQVVNHIFPECSVDTWNGTATAVIKGKGLILGNINSVEESVSEFGKQNVEVLFNDNAQRFGFNSLWETNWKPQASAVLIQAGDIICLLKGASKPSIIRLCRDHFIVVIPAVTPQKRQDKESPAVISPERLYMSDLHDILLTWKIPDAKPERKDKSEVISQLSEIAPNYREEWSYTEKRLKHTRLAVLDIAMTILKQGKFETKAIEQLLRQSGTKDPIIKELVMDSAHEDRRCIETLPHDLFFYQENDLPFSEDMVIAVATNYRSRGCIIVEILLQHQRASLPVSEEVVKVVAESLDGGNRIMEVLFRHQGNNLLISEEVVKAAAGNMWVHGPQIMEVLLQQQGKSLPVSEQVVKAAAENRGPSGPGIMEVLFQCQGENLPVSENVVRAAAGNSHHGPEILEILFQHRGESLPVSEEVVQAAAGNSHRGYQIMMILIQHRGKSLPVSEEVVKAAAENREPSGPAIMEVLFQRQGENLPVSEKVVRAAVRNSCWGPEILETLFQHRGKSLPVSEETVKAAAGNSHRGYQIMMILIQHRGKNLPVSEKAVKAVAGNRCCGPGLIEALFQHLGENLPVSEEVVKAAAGNNAEFVPEILRLILIYRAKSPPIYEAVLKTAGNLKIELGLVAALYAPVQENI
;
A
#
# COMPACT_ATOMS: atom_id res chain seq x y z
N MET A 1 46.27 -84.45 -38.26
CA MET A 1 45.82 -84.19 -39.64
C MET A 1 45.40 -82.73 -39.71
N SER A 2 46.26 -81.89 -40.28
CA SER A 2 45.99 -80.48 -40.55
C SER A 2 44.98 -80.36 -41.69
N LEU A 3 43.94 -79.55 -41.52
CA LEU A 3 43.25 -78.92 -42.65
C LEU A 3 43.15 -77.43 -42.37
N LYS A 4 43.64 -76.68 -43.35
CA LYS A 4 44.01 -75.28 -43.34
C LYS A 4 42.79 -74.38 -43.30
N LEU A 5 42.98 -73.23 -42.65
CA LEU A 5 42.25 -72.01 -42.93
C LEU A 5 42.36 -71.68 -44.43
N GLU A 6 41.21 -71.50 -45.08
CA GLU A 6 41.13 -70.65 -46.26
C GLU A 6 40.63 -69.28 -45.83
N HIS A 7 41.55 -68.32 -45.95
CA HIS A 7 41.35 -66.89 -45.88
C HIS A 7 40.51 -66.49 -47.09
N ASN A 8 39.33 -65.91 -46.88
CA ASN A 8 38.66 -65.17 -47.93
C ASN A 8 38.10 -63.85 -47.37
N SER A 9 38.70 -62.78 -47.89
CA SER A 9 38.17 -61.44 -48.14
C SER A 9 37.48 -60.71 -46.98
N HIS A 10 38.00 -59.52 -46.69
CA HIS A 10 37.31 -58.42 -46.03
C HIS A 10 35.86 -58.28 -46.53
N ILE A 11 34.92 -58.97 -45.88
CA ILE A 11 33.51 -58.61 -45.93
C ILE A 11 33.40 -57.52 -44.87
N THR A 12 33.56 -56.26 -45.31
CA THR A 12 32.96 -55.14 -44.59
C THR A 12 31.53 -55.54 -44.27
N ALA A 13 31.21 -55.68 -42.98
CA ALA A 13 29.86 -55.99 -42.54
C ALA A 13 28.88 -55.05 -43.28
N PRO A 14 27.76 -55.55 -43.81
CA PRO A 14 26.83 -54.72 -44.57
C PRO A 14 26.42 -53.50 -43.73
N ALA A 15 26.42 -52.33 -44.37
CA ALA A 15 25.96 -51.10 -43.74
C ALA A 15 24.52 -51.29 -43.25
N PHE A 16 24.23 -50.87 -42.02
CA PHE A 16 22.88 -50.98 -41.47
C PHE A 16 21.93 -50.09 -42.26
N THR A 17 20.76 -50.61 -42.64
CA THR A 17 19.69 -49.85 -43.29
C THR A 17 18.42 -49.99 -42.47
N TYR A 18 17.77 -48.87 -42.16
CA TYR A 18 16.53 -48.87 -41.41
C TYR A 18 15.40 -49.55 -42.19
N PRO A 19 14.67 -50.51 -41.59
CA PRO A 19 13.43 -51.02 -42.18
C PRO A 19 12.40 -49.90 -42.28
N ALA A 20 11.65 -49.82 -43.38
CA ALA A 20 10.56 -48.85 -43.51
C ALA A 20 9.56 -49.01 -42.34
N LEU A 21 9.18 -47.89 -41.71
CA LEU A 21 8.12 -47.91 -40.71
C LEU A 21 6.78 -48.21 -41.40
N PRO A 22 5.92 -49.02 -40.77
CA PRO A 22 4.54 -49.18 -41.20
C PRO A 22 3.80 -47.82 -41.25
N GLN A 23 2.80 -47.66 -42.12
CA GLN A 23 2.11 -46.38 -42.32
C GLN A 23 1.11 -46.03 -41.18
N GLU A 24 0.94 -46.93 -40.22
CA GLU A 24 0.03 -46.79 -39.10
C GLU A 24 0.49 -45.68 -38.13
N PRO A 25 -0.45 -44.85 -37.63
CA PRO A 25 -0.14 -43.58 -36.97
C PRO A 25 0.56 -43.70 -35.61
N TYR A 26 0.53 -44.89 -34.98
CA TYR A 26 1.06 -45.13 -33.63
C TYR A 26 2.15 -46.19 -33.60
N THR A 27 2.86 -46.39 -34.73
CA THR A 27 3.95 -47.35 -34.80
C THR A 27 5.31 -46.70 -34.55
N THR A 28 6.17 -47.43 -33.84
CA THR A 28 7.58 -47.07 -33.61
C THR A 28 8.44 -48.33 -33.71
N ARG A 29 9.76 -48.20 -33.52
CA ARG A 29 10.64 -49.37 -33.38
C ARG A 29 11.07 -49.53 -31.93
N MET A 30 11.40 -50.75 -31.56
CA MET A 30 11.97 -51.12 -30.27
C MET A 30 13.23 -51.95 -30.51
N ILE A 31 14.17 -51.93 -29.57
CA ILE A 31 15.29 -52.86 -29.57
C ILE A 31 15.08 -53.94 -28.52
N ARG A 32 15.43 -55.17 -28.87
CA ARG A 32 15.62 -56.28 -27.94
C ARG A 32 17.12 -56.42 -27.68
N LEU A 33 17.55 -55.96 -26.52
CA LEU A 33 18.92 -56.10 -26.03
C LEU A 33 19.16 -57.53 -25.58
N LEU A 34 20.05 -58.25 -26.25
CA LEU A 34 20.30 -59.67 -26.00
C LEU A 34 21.18 -59.89 -24.77
N PRO A 35 20.92 -60.95 -23.98
CA PRO A 35 21.71 -61.25 -22.79
C PRO A 35 23.10 -61.79 -23.15
N HIS A 36 24.06 -61.58 -22.25
CA HIS A 36 25.36 -62.23 -22.34
C HIS A 36 25.99 -62.44 -20.96
N LYS A 37 26.63 -63.60 -20.73
CA LYS A 37 27.24 -63.93 -19.42
C LYS A 37 28.43 -63.04 -19.08
N ASP A 38 29.23 -62.72 -20.10
CA ASP A 38 30.38 -61.81 -20.03
C ASP A 38 29.95 -60.37 -20.35
N LYS A 39 30.31 -59.43 -19.47
CA LYS A 39 30.04 -58.00 -19.63
C LYS A 39 30.90 -57.34 -20.72
N SER A 40 32.07 -57.88 -21.04
CA SER A 40 32.93 -57.34 -22.11
C SER A 40 32.55 -57.80 -23.52
N ALA A 41 31.66 -58.77 -23.65
CA ALA A 41 31.22 -59.23 -24.96
C ALA A 41 30.49 -58.12 -25.74
N PRO A 42 30.57 -58.09 -27.10
CA PRO A 42 29.90 -57.09 -27.91
C PRO A 42 28.41 -56.96 -27.60
N ILE A 43 27.88 -55.73 -27.57
CA ILE A 43 26.44 -55.49 -27.41
C ILE A 43 25.73 -55.96 -28.67
N GLN A 44 24.68 -56.77 -28.50
CA GLN A 44 23.84 -57.26 -29.59
C GLN A 44 22.38 -56.86 -29.35
N CYS A 45 21.76 -56.29 -30.37
CA CYS A 45 20.38 -55.81 -30.35
C CYS A 45 19.62 -56.29 -31.59
N VAL A 46 18.33 -56.59 -31.43
CA VAL A 46 17.40 -56.83 -32.54
C VAL A 46 16.38 -55.70 -32.59
N LEU A 47 16.32 -54.97 -33.70
CA LEU A 47 15.36 -53.90 -33.96
C LEU A 47 14.10 -54.47 -34.61
N PHE A 48 12.93 -54.16 -34.05
CA PHE A 48 11.64 -54.62 -34.55
C PHE A 48 10.55 -53.55 -34.42
N ASN A 49 9.49 -53.65 -35.22
CA ASN A 49 8.36 -52.72 -35.19
C ASN A 49 7.45 -53.00 -33.98
N TYR A 50 6.89 -51.93 -33.40
CA TYR A 50 6.02 -51.98 -32.23
C TYR A 50 4.82 -51.07 -32.43
N ASP A 51 3.61 -51.59 -32.19
CA ASP A 51 2.37 -50.82 -32.25
C ASP A 51 1.96 -50.34 -30.85
N LEU A 52 1.81 -49.03 -30.69
CA LEU A 52 1.38 -48.38 -29.45
C LEU A 52 -0.16 -48.29 -29.34
N SER A 53 -0.90 -48.73 -30.37
CA SER A 53 -2.37 -48.72 -30.40
C SER A 53 -2.99 -49.89 -29.60
N GLU A 54 -2.27 -51.00 -29.47
CA GLU A 54 -2.73 -52.19 -28.74
C GLU A 54 -2.75 -51.94 -27.22
N THR A 55 -3.92 -51.61 -26.70
CA THR A 55 -4.16 -51.37 -25.25
C THR A 55 -4.61 -52.63 -24.49
N GLY A 56 -4.51 -53.81 -25.13
CA GLY A 56 -5.14 -55.05 -24.68
C GLY A 56 -4.79 -55.44 -23.25
N GLY A 57 -5.66 -55.12 -22.28
CA GLY A 57 -5.70 -55.62 -20.89
C GLY A 57 -4.49 -55.32 -19.97
N GLY A 58 -3.26 -55.42 -20.46
CA GLY A 58 -2.01 -55.33 -19.71
C GLY A 58 -1.24 -54.02 -19.87
N THR A 59 -0.07 -53.96 -19.25
CA THR A 59 0.96 -52.92 -19.44
C THR A 59 1.92 -53.36 -20.54
N HIS A 60 2.37 -52.44 -21.40
CA HIS A 60 3.42 -52.74 -22.37
C HIS A 60 4.70 -53.22 -21.66
N LEU A 61 5.40 -54.19 -22.26
CA LEU A 61 6.55 -54.86 -21.64
C LEU A 61 7.91 -54.23 -22.00
N TYR A 62 7.91 -53.05 -22.63
CA TYR A 62 9.14 -52.33 -22.96
C TYR A 62 9.47 -51.26 -21.91
N GLN A 63 10.74 -50.89 -21.85
CA GLN A 63 11.25 -49.82 -20.99
C GLN A 63 11.83 -48.72 -21.87
N ALA A 64 11.69 -47.46 -21.46
CA ALA A 64 12.22 -46.33 -22.24
C ALA A 64 13.48 -45.76 -21.57
N LEU A 65 14.51 -45.48 -22.37
CA LEU A 65 15.78 -44.92 -21.89
C LEU A 65 15.79 -43.40 -22.04
N SER A 66 15.90 -42.69 -20.92
CA SER A 66 16.12 -41.25 -20.84
C SER A 66 17.60 -40.98 -20.53
N TYR A 67 18.33 -40.35 -21.44
CA TYR A 67 19.78 -40.14 -21.29
C TYR A 67 20.27 -38.92 -22.09
N VAL A 68 21.48 -38.44 -21.78
CA VAL A 68 22.13 -37.39 -22.56
C VAL A 68 22.92 -38.03 -23.69
N TRP A 69 22.65 -37.63 -24.94
CA TRP A 69 23.36 -38.18 -26.11
C TRP A 69 24.89 -38.00 -26.02
N GLY A 70 25.35 -36.88 -25.46
CA GLY A 70 26.76 -36.55 -25.32
C GLY A 70 27.32 -35.93 -26.60
N SER A 71 28.55 -36.28 -26.94
CA SER A 71 29.20 -35.85 -28.20
C SER A 71 28.44 -36.38 -29.42
N GLU A 72 28.47 -35.63 -30.53
CA GLU A 72 27.98 -36.09 -31.84
C GLU A 72 28.84 -37.22 -32.42
N VAL A 73 30.07 -37.37 -31.92
CA VAL A 73 30.97 -38.47 -32.30
C VAL A 73 30.40 -39.78 -31.76
N LYS A 74 30.30 -40.79 -32.63
CA LYS A 74 29.83 -42.15 -32.33
C LYS A 74 31.00 -43.15 -32.38
N PRO A 75 31.93 -43.13 -31.41
CA PRO A 75 33.16 -43.91 -31.48
C PRO A 75 32.94 -45.40 -31.22
N GLU A 76 31.87 -45.77 -30.52
CA GLU A 76 31.59 -47.15 -30.15
C GLU A 76 30.73 -47.85 -31.22
N SER A 77 30.77 -49.18 -31.24
CA SER A 77 29.97 -49.99 -32.16
C SER A 77 29.21 -51.09 -31.43
N ILE A 78 28.00 -51.34 -31.87
CA ILE A 78 27.13 -52.45 -31.44
C ILE A 78 26.72 -53.28 -32.65
N ILE A 79 26.22 -54.48 -32.42
CA ILE A 79 25.65 -55.33 -33.47
C ILE A 79 24.12 -55.15 -33.45
N LEU A 80 23.55 -54.54 -34.47
CA LEU A 80 22.11 -54.29 -34.62
C LEU A 80 21.58 -55.07 -35.82
N ASN A 81 20.65 -56.00 -35.61
CA ASN A 81 20.15 -56.92 -36.65
C ASN A 81 21.27 -57.68 -37.39
N GLY A 82 22.38 -57.98 -36.71
CA GLY A 82 23.55 -58.63 -37.30
C GLY A 82 24.53 -57.70 -38.04
N CYS A 83 24.21 -56.41 -38.18
CA CYS A 83 25.08 -55.41 -38.80
C CYS A 83 25.81 -54.55 -37.75
N THR A 84 26.97 -54.01 -38.09
CA THR A 84 27.66 -53.03 -37.24
C THR A 84 26.90 -51.70 -37.25
N PHE A 85 26.59 -51.18 -36.07
CA PHE A 85 25.90 -49.90 -35.87
C PHE A 85 26.66 -49.03 -34.87
N HIS A 86 26.89 -47.77 -35.20
CA HIS A 86 27.69 -46.85 -34.38
C HIS A 86 26.85 -46.09 -33.37
N VAL A 87 27.33 -46.01 -32.12
CA VAL A 87 26.67 -45.29 -31.01
C VAL A 87 27.65 -44.42 -30.24
N THR A 88 27.13 -43.47 -29.47
CA THR A 88 27.97 -42.65 -28.58
C THR A 88 28.49 -43.48 -27.40
N THR A 89 29.62 -43.08 -26.81
CA THR A 89 30.17 -43.75 -25.62
C THR A 89 29.16 -43.80 -24.47
N ASN A 90 28.39 -42.73 -24.27
CA ASN A 90 27.40 -42.70 -23.19
C ASN A 90 26.28 -43.72 -23.40
N LEU A 91 25.79 -43.86 -24.65
CA LEU A 91 24.77 -44.87 -24.97
C LEU A 91 25.33 -46.29 -24.88
N HIS A 92 26.55 -46.53 -25.35
CA HIS A 92 27.20 -47.83 -25.22
C HIS A 92 27.31 -48.25 -23.74
N SER A 93 27.82 -47.36 -22.87
CA SER A 93 27.88 -47.59 -21.43
C SER A 93 26.51 -47.87 -20.80
N ALA A 94 25.47 -47.12 -21.20
CA ALA A 94 24.11 -47.40 -20.75
C ALA A 94 23.66 -48.82 -21.12
N LEU A 95 23.87 -49.24 -22.38
CA LEU A 95 23.49 -50.58 -22.86
C LEU A 95 24.28 -51.69 -22.15
N VAL A 96 25.57 -51.49 -21.86
CA VAL A 96 26.39 -52.43 -21.08
C VAL A 96 25.82 -52.63 -19.68
N ASN A 97 25.41 -51.55 -18.99
CA ASN A 97 24.85 -51.63 -17.65
C ASN A 97 23.40 -52.15 -17.63
N LEU A 98 22.64 -51.95 -18.71
CA LEU A 98 21.27 -52.45 -18.86
C LEU A 98 21.20 -53.93 -19.27
N ARG A 99 22.24 -54.44 -19.95
CA ARG A 99 22.31 -55.82 -20.43
C ARG A 99 22.30 -56.80 -19.26
N ASN A 100 21.31 -57.68 -19.24
CA ASN A 100 21.21 -58.76 -18.27
C ASN A 100 22.05 -59.97 -18.71
N ARG A 101 22.42 -60.84 -17.77
CA ARG A 101 23.24 -62.04 -18.05
C ARG A 101 22.45 -63.19 -18.67
N GLN A 102 21.13 -63.21 -18.49
CA GLN A 102 20.27 -64.35 -18.83
C GLN A 102 19.04 -63.96 -19.65
N LEU A 103 18.43 -62.80 -19.37
CA LEU A 103 17.20 -62.37 -20.01
C LEU A 103 17.44 -61.26 -21.03
N ASP A 104 16.73 -61.32 -22.15
CA ASP A 104 16.66 -60.19 -23.06
C ASP A 104 15.82 -59.05 -22.44
N ARG A 105 16.07 -57.83 -22.91
CA ARG A 105 15.34 -56.64 -22.46
C ARG A 105 14.81 -55.89 -23.67
N VAL A 106 13.52 -55.56 -23.67
CA VAL A 106 12.93 -54.69 -24.70
C VAL A 106 13.06 -53.24 -24.27
N LEU A 107 13.76 -52.44 -25.07
CA LEU A 107 14.05 -51.05 -24.81
C LEU A 107 13.58 -50.16 -25.97
N TRP A 108 13.09 -48.97 -25.62
CA TRP A 108 13.03 -47.84 -26.54
C TRP A 108 14.22 -46.92 -26.29
N VAL A 109 15.00 -46.67 -27.35
CA VAL A 109 16.16 -45.78 -27.34
C VAL A 109 16.07 -44.91 -28.59
N ASP A 110 15.81 -43.62 -28.42
CA ASP A 110 15.61 -42.66 -29.50
C ASP A 110 16.68 -42.70 -30.61
N ALA A 111 17.96 -42.77 -30.25
CA ALA A 111 19.08 -42.77 -31.18
C ALA A 111 19.23 -44.05 -32.01
N ILE A 112 18.51 -45.12 -31.64
CA ILE A 112 18.52 -46.43 -32.36
C ILE A 112 17.15 -46.74 -32.96
N CYS A 113 16.05 -46.37 -32.28
CA CYS A 113 14.70 -46.72 -32.70
C CYS A 113 14.17 -45.80 -33.79
N ILE A 114 14.63 -44.55 -33.81
CA ILE A 114 14.30 -43.55 -34.83
C ILE A 114 15.47 -43.45 -35.81
N ASN A 115 15.15 -43.41 -37.10
CA ASN A 115 16.15 -43.12 -38.12
C ASN A 115 16.72 -41.70 -37.90
N GLN A 116 18.01 -41.63 -37.57
CA GLN A 116 18.70 -40.39 -37.26
C GLN A 116 19.37 -39.74 -38.47
N ASP A 117 19.37 -40.39 -39.63
CA ASP A 117 20.13 -39.96 -40.82
C ASP A 117 19.60 -38.65 -41.40
N ASP A 118 20.53 -37.72 -41.67
CA ASP A 118 20.21 -36.41 -42.25
C ASP A 118 19.68 -36.53 -43.69
N GLU A 119 19.99 -37.63 -44.38
CA GLU A 119 19.51 -37.93 -45.73
C GLU A 119 17.97 -38.10 -45.80
N ASP A 120 17.33 -38.50 -44.69
CA ASP A 120 15.86 -38.59 -44.59
C ASP A 120 15.19 -37.21 -44.40
N GLN A 121 15.98 -36.13 -44.36
CA GLN A 121 15.52 -34.74 -44.17
C GLN A 121 14.62 -34.55 -42.93
N GLY A 122 14.70 -35.46 -41.96
CA GLY A 122 13.86 -35.46 -40.76
C GLY A 122 12.42 -35.94 -40.97
N ASN A 123 12.10 -36.61 -42.09
CA ASN A 123 10.75 -37.14 -42.34
C ASN A 123 10.30 -38.12 -41.25
N GLU A 124 11.14 -39.07 -40.84
CA GLU A 124 10.80 -40.00 -39.76
C GLU A 124 10.76 -39.29 -38.40
N LYS A 125 11.75 -38.42 -38.12
CA LYS A 125 11.82 -37.66 -36.85
C LYS A 125 10.56 -36.83 -36.62
N SER A 126 10.08 -36.12 -37.65
CA SER A 126 8.87 -35.29 -37.55
C SER A 126 7.60 -36.08 -37.22
N LYS A 127 7.54 -37.37 -37.59
CA LYS A 127 6.45 -38.28 -37.24
C LYS A 127 6.61 -38.92 -35.86
N GLN A 128 7.85 -39.26 -35.47
CA GLN A 128 8.13 -39.96 -34.21
C GLN A 128 8.18 -39.04 -32.98
N ILE A 129 8.62 -37.78 -33.13
CA ILE A 129 8.67 -36.81 -32.01
C ILE A 129 7.30 -36.62 -31.33
N PRO A 130 6.19 -36.41 -32.06
CA PRO A 130 4.85 -36.35 -31.45
C PRO A 130 4.47 -37.62 -30.66
N LEU A 131 5.01 -38.79 -31.02
CA LEU A 131 4.76 -40.07 -30.34
C LEU A 131 5.56 -40.24 -29.05
N MET A 132 6.60 -39.44 -28.79
CA MET A 132 7.43 -39.57 -27.57
C MET A 132 6.58 -39.53 -26.29
N ARG A 133 5.54 -38.69 -26.23
CA ARG A 133 4.62 -38.66 -25.07
C ARG A 133 4.01 -40.05 -24.85
N THR A 134 3.44 -40.64 -25.89
CA THR A 134 2.82 -41.97 -25.82
C THR A 134 3.83 -43.03 -25.42
N ILE A 135 5.03 -43.01 -26.01
CA ILE A 135 6.08 -43.99 -25.76
C ILE A 135 6.53 -43.97 -24.28
N TYR A 136 6.83 -42.80 -23.73
CA TYR A 136 7.25 -42.71 -22.32
C TYR A 136 6.10 -42.95 -21.33
N ALA A 137 4.86 -42.59 -21.69
CA ALA A 137 3.69 -42.79 -20.83
C ALA A 137 3.27 -44.26 -20.74
N GLN A 138 3.40 -45.01 -21.83
CA GLN A 138 3.03 -46.43 -21.93
C GLN A 138 4.15 -47.38 -21.48
N ALA A 139 5.40 -46.91 -21.37
CA ALA A 139 6.52 -47.71 -20.92
C ALA A 139 6.26 -48.34 -19.54
N GLU A 140 6.69 -49.60 -19.34
CA GLU A 140 6.65 -50.27 -18.04
C GLU A 140 7.36 -49.44 -16.97
N ARG A 141 8.51 -48.88 -17.36
CA ARG A 141 9.29 -47.92 -16.59
C ARG A 141 10.18 -47.09 -17.52
N VAL A 142 10.52 -45.90 -17.05
CA VAL A 142 11.53 -45.03 -17.64
C VAL A 142 12.82 -45.15 -16.84
N ILE A 143 13.90 -45.43 -17.54
CA ILE A 143 15.24 -45.54 -16.96
C ILE A 143 15.99 -44.25 -17.29
N VAL A 144 16.29 -43.47 -16.26
CA VAL A 144 17.14 -42.29 -16.34
C VAL A 144 18.58 -42.73 -16.19
N TRP A 145 19.37 -42.60 -17.25
CA TRP A 145 20.80 -42.88 -17.24
C TRP A 145 21.60 -41.58 -17.11
N LEU A 146 22.24 -41.42 -15.94
CA LEU A 146 23.04 -40.24 -15.63
C LEU A 146 24.48 -40.33 -16.14
N GLY A 147 24.92 -41.46 -16.69
CA GLY A 147 26.31 -41.70 -17.12
C GLY A 147 27.08 -42.66 -16.22
N GLU A 148 28.29 -43.02 -16.63
CA GLU A 148 29.22 -43.82 -15.83
C GLU A 148 29.68 -43.09 -14.57
N THR A 149 30.24 -43.86 -13.64
CA THR A 149 30.77 -43.28 -12.42
C THR A 149 32.12 -42.62 -12.64
N THR A 150 32.18 -41.35 -12.27
CA THR A 150 33.44 -40.64 -12.05
C THR A 150 34.03 -41.15 -10.72
N ALA A 151 35.26 -40.75 -10.36
CA ALA A 151 35.99 -41.29 -9.21
C ALA A 151 35.15 -41.49 -7.91
N ASN A 152 34.12 -40.67 -7.66
CA ASN A 152 33.20 -40.75 -6.50
C ASN A 152 31.69 -40.86 -6.87
N GLY A 153 31.33 -41.12 -8.14
CA GLY A 153 29.95 -41.06 -8.63
C GLY A 153 29.00 -42.16 -8.08
N ASP A 154 29.54 -43.35 -7.80
CA ASP A 154 28.78 -44.47 -7.21
C ASP A 154 28.32 -44.13 -5.80
N GLN A 155 29.21 -43.49 -5.02
CA GLN A 155 28.95 -43.07 -3.65
C GLN A 155 27.91 -41.96 -3.58
N ALA A 156 27.83 -41.09 -4.57
CA ALA A 156 26.86 -39.99 -4.60
C ALA A 156 25.41 -40.48 -4.72
N LEU A 157 25.12 -41.33 -5.72
CA LEU A 157 23.76 -41.85 -5.91
C LEU A 157 23.36 -42.77 -4.75
N GLU A 158 24.31 -43.54 -4.21
CA GLU A 158 24.11 -44.39 -3.04
C GLU A 158 23.86 -43.58 -1.76
N SER A 159 24.54 -42.46 -1.57
CA SER A 159 24.29 -41.55 -0.44
C SER A 159 22.87 -40.97 -0.51
N ILE A 160 22.42 -40.55 -1.70
CA ILE A 160 21.04 -40.09 -1.91
C ILE A 160 20.04 -41.23 -1.62
N ARG A 161 20.37 -42.48 -2.00
CA ARG A 161 19.56 -43.67 -1.70
C ARG A 161 19.38 -43.88 -0.20
N CYS A 162 20.48 -43.92 0.55
CA CYS A 162 20.47 -44.12 2.01
C CYS A 162 19.64 -43.05 2.72
N LEU A 163 19.78 -41.78 2.31
CA LEU A 163 18.97 -40.67 2.83
C LEU A 163 17.49 -40.86 2.55
N GLY A 164 17.14 -41.21 1.30
CA GLY A 164 15.75 -41.42 0.89
C GLY A 164 15.07 -42.60 1.58
N GLU A 165 15.83 -43.64 1.92
CA GLU A 165 15.34 -44.80 2.67
C GLU A 165 15.23 -44.57 4.18
N GLY A 166 15.72 -43.44 4.70
CA GLY A 166 15.71 -43.15 6.13
C GLY A 166 16.68 -43.98 6.94
N GLN A 167 17.79 -44.39 6.32
CA GLN A 167 18.91 -44.95 7.06
C GLN A 167 19.58 -43.80 7.83
N ASP A 168 19.84 -43.99 9.13
CA ASP A 168 20.53 -43.03 10.01
C ASP A 168 21.98 -42.86 9.53
N THR A 169 22.19 -41.95 8.58
CA THR A 169 23.51 -41.63 8.02
C THR A 169 23.90 -40.18 8.29
N THR A 170 23.40 -39.60 9.39
CA THR A 170 23.79 -38.23 9.83
C THR A 170 25.32 -38.06 9.88
N SER A 171 26.08 -39.13 10.11
CA SER A 171 27.55 -39.12 10.06
C SER A 171 28.20 -39.06 8.65
N SER A 172 27.48 -39.35 7.56
CA SER A 172 28.06 -39.35 6.20
C SER A 172 27.86 -38.04 5.43
N LEU A 173 26.88 -37.22 5.81
CA LEU A 173 26.67 -35.88 5.24
C LEU A 173 27.54 -34.79 5.89
N ASP A 174 28.06 -35.05 7.08
CA ASP A 174 29.09 -34.20 7.71
C ASP A 174 30.43 -34.27 6.95
N ASN A 175 30.61 -35.25 6.06
CA ASN A 175 31.77 -35.33 5.17
C ASN A 175 31.57 -34.42 3.94
N PRO A 176 32.35 -33.32 3.80
CA PRO A 176 32.22 -32.40 2.66
C PRO A 176 32.40 -33.10 1.30
N GLU A 177 33.25 -34.13 1.23
CA GLU A 177 33.53 -34.85 -0.01
C GLU A 177 32.31 -35.62 -0.54
N SER A 178 31.51 -36.22 0.35
CA SER A 178 30.30 -36.96 -0.01
C SER A 178 29.17 -36.02 -0.46
N TYR A 179 29.05 -34.86 0.20
CA TYR A 179 28.12 -33.81 -0.21
C TYR A 179 28.51 -33.22 -1.58
N ASP A 180 29.78 -32.90 -1.80
CA ASP A 180 30.29 -32.39 -3.08
C ASP A 180 30.10 -33.39 -4.22
N ALA A 181 30.27 -34.69 -3.96
CA ALA A 181 29.99 -35.73 -4.96
C ALA A 181 28.51 -35.76 -5.36
N CYS A 182 27.58 -35.59 -4.40
CA CYS A 182 26.15 -35.44 -4.69
C CYS A 182 25.88 -34.19 -5.54
N LEU A 183 26.51 -33.05 -5.22
CA LEU A 183 26.37 -31.84 -6.02
C LEU A 183 26.89 -32.01 -7.46
N GLN A 184 28.04 -32.66 -7.65
CA GLN A 184 28.60 -32.95 -8.97
C GLN A 184 27.67 -33.87 -9.79
N LEU A 185 27.04 -34.87 -9.16
CA LEU A 185 26.05 -35.71 -9.82
C LEU A 185 24.84 -34.89 -10.30
N LEU A 186 24.33 -33.99 -9.45
CA LEU A 186 23.20 -33.12 -9.78
C LEU A 186 23.54 -32.02 -10.80
N GLN A 187 24.83 -31.71 -11.01
CA GLN A 187 25.28 -30.79 -12.05
C GLN A 187 25.29 -31.41 -13.46
N ARG A 188 25.14 -32.73 -13.60
CA ARG A 188 25.15 -33.41 -14.91
C ARG A 188 24.05 -32.87 -15.82
N ASP A 189 24.37 -32.77 -17.11
CA ASP A 189 23.54 -32.09 -18.12
C ASP A 189 22.10 -32.61 -18.19
N TRP A 190 21.88 -33.88 -17.84
CA TRP A 190 20.56 -34.52 -17.84
C TRP A 190 19.52 -33.69 -17.07
N PHE A 191 19.85 -33.24 -15.87
CA PHE A 191 18.93 -32.47 -15.03
C PHE A 191 18.57 -31.09 -15.59
N SER A 192 19.36 -30.59 -16.54
CA SER A 192 19.12 -29.28 -17.15
C SER A 192 18.50 -29.37 -18.53
N ARG A 193 18.34 -30.56 -19.13
CA ARG A 193 17.90 -30.72 -20.51
C ARG A 193 16.38 -30.65 -20.61
N ILE A 194 15.84 -29.89 -21.57
CA ILE A 194 14.38 -29.69 -21.61
C ILE A 194 13.60 -30.94 -22.02
N TRP A 195 14.16 -31.77 -22.91
CA TRP A 195 13.53 -33.01 -23.35
C TRP A 195 13.23 -33.98 -22.22
N VAL A 196 14.07 -34.03 -21.17
CA VAL A 196 13.89 -35.00 -20.08
C VAL A 196 12.59 -34.78 -19.30
N LEU A 197 12.04 -33.56 -19.35
CA LEU A 197 10.80 -33.21 -18.68
C LEU A 197 9.62 -34.01 -19.20
N GLN A 198 9.51 -34.14 -20.52
CA GLN A 198 8.47 -34.98 -21.12
C GLN A 198 8.69 -36.45 -20.75
N GLU A 199 9.94 -36.91 -20.81
CA GLU A 199 10.32 -38.30 -20.59
C GLU A 199 9.95 -38.79 -19.19
N VAL A 200 10.27 -38.02 -18.14
CA VAL A 200 9.92 -38.39 -16.76
C VAL A 200 8.55 -37.86 -16.32
N GLY A 201 8.02 -36.84 -17.00
CA GLY A 201 6.78 -36.17 -16.63
C GLY A 201 5.51 -36.88 -17.07
N VAL A 202 5.58 -37.84 -18.00
CA VAL A 202 4.47 -38.76 -18.29
C VAL A 202 4.69 -40.18 -17.78
N ALA A 203 5.90 -40.53 -17.36
CA ALA A 203 6.24 -41.87 -16.88
C ALA A 203 5.42 -42.30 -15.66
N ARG A 204 4.93 -43.53 -15.59
CA ARG A 204 4.27 -44.05 -14.38
C ARG A 204 5.25 -44.64 -13.36
N CYS A 205 6.45 -45.01 -13.81
CA CYS A 205 7.52 -45.54 -12.97
C CYS A 205 8.86 -45.03 -13.48
N VAL A 206 9.68 -44.45 -12.60
CA VAL A 206 11.00 -43.89 -12.94
C VAL A 206 12.07 -44.56 -12.09
N TYR A 207 13.14 -45.01 -12.73
CA TYR A 207 14.37 -45.49 -12.08
C TYR A 207 15.54 -44.63 -12.52
N ILE A 208 16.40 -44.24 -11.58
CA ILE A 208 17.58 -43.43 -11.85
C ILE A 208 18.80 -44.31 -11.69
N MET A 209 19.66 -44.32 -12.71
CA MET A 209 20.85 -45.14 -12.79
C MET A 209 22.09 -44.27 -13.02
N CYS A 210 23.16 -44.59 -12.31
CA CYS A 210 24.49 -44.01 -12.50
C CYS A 210 25.51 -45.14 -12.33
N GLY A 211 26.22 -45.49 -13.42
CA GLY A 211 27.01 -46.72 -13.49
C GLY A 211 26.17 -47.96 -13.08
N PRO A 212 26.67 -48.83 -12.18
CA PRO A 212 25.95 -50.01 -11.72
C PRO A 212 24.84 -49.72 -10.68
N VAL A 213 24.81 -48.54 -10.07
CA VAL A 213 23.88 -48.19 -9.00
C VAL A 213 22.54 -47.74 -9.59
N SER A 214 21.43 -48.24 -9.04
CA SER A 214 20.07 -47.88 -9.47
C SER A 214 19.17 -47.60 -8.27
N ILE A 215 18.35 -46.56 -8.37
CA ILE A 215 17.43 -46.16 -7.30
C ILE A 215 16.04 -45.88 -7.87
N ASN A 216 15.00 -46.11 -7.06
CA ASN A 216 13.65 -45.71 -7.41
C ASN A 216 13.53 -44.18 -7.39
N GLY A 217 12.82 -43.60 -8.37
CA GLY A 217 12.66 -42.15 -8.47
C GLY A 217 12.02 -41.50 -7.24
N HIS A 218 11.12 -42.18 -6.53
CA HIS A 218 10.54 -41.67 -5.28
C HIS A 218 11.60 -41.57 -4.17
N VAL A 219 12.40 -42.63 -4.02
CA VAL A 219 13.51 -42.68 -3.04
C VAL A 219 14.55 -41.60 -3.37
N PHE A 220 14.85 -41.38 -4.65
CA PHE A 220 15.71 -40.27 -5.07
C PHE A 220 15.16 -38.92 -4.61
N CYS A 221 13.89 -38.64 -4.87
CA CYS A 221 13.27 -37.37 -4.47
C CYS A 221 13.28 -37.18 -2.95
N GLU A 222 13.00 -38.23 -2.17
CA GLU A 222 13.08 -38.18 -0.71
C GLU A 222 14.51 -37.94 -0.21
N GLY A 223 15.50 -38.54 -0.86
CA GLY A 223 16.91 -38.29 -0.57
C GLY A 223 17.31 -36.83 -0.85
N LEU A 224 16.84 -36.24 -1.96
CA LEU A 224 17.08 -34.83 -2.28
C LEU A 224 16.47 -33.87 -1.24
N SER A 225 15.28 -34.19 -0.74
CA SER A 225 14.61 -33.41 0.31
C SER A 225 15.45 -33.33 1.59
N ARG A 226 16.17 -34.41 1.92
CA ARG A 226 17.01 -34.52 3.12
C ARG A 226 18.45 -34.04 2.92
N LEU A 227 18.92 -33.96 1.68
CA LEU A 227 20.29 -33.54 1.34
C LEU A 227 20.57 -32.05 1.64
N GLY A 228 19.54 -31.21 1.82
CA GLY A 228 19.75 -29.80 2.22
C GLY A 228 20.31 -28.89 1.11
N LEU A 229 19.87 -29.08 -0.14
CA LEU A 229 20.39 -28.35 -1.31
C LEU A 229 20.31 -26.82 -1.19
N SER A 230 21.28 -26.11 -1.77
CA SER A 230 21.21 -24.64 -1.91
C SER A 230 20.10 -24.20 -2.89
N SER A 231 19.70 -22.94 -2.82
CA SER A 231 18.62 -22.38 -3.66
C SER A 231 18.87 -22.55 -5.17
N ASP A 232 20.12 -22.40 -5.60
CA ASP A 232 20.51 -22.49 -7.02
C ASP A 232 20.38 -23.93 -7.55
N PHE A 233 20.64 -24.94 -6.72
CA PHE A 233 20.41 -26.33 -7.09
C PHE A 233 18.92 -26.68 -7.06
N ARG A 234 18.18 -26.20 -6.05
CA ARG A 234 16.72 -26.43 -5.98
C ARG A 234 15.99 -25.90 -7.21
N SER A 235 16.37 -24.73 -7.74
CA SER A 235 15.72 -24.16 -8.93
C SER A 235 16.01 -24.95 -10.21
N ARG A 236 17.17 -25.60 -10.31
CA ARG A 236 17.53 -26.47 -11.44
C ARG A 236 16.89 -27.86 -11.33
N ILE A 237 16.99 -28.51 -10.17
CA ILE A 237 16.59 -29.92 -9.98
C ILE A 237 15.13 -30.06 -9.57
N GLY A 238 14.61 -29.12 -8.78
CA GLY A 238 13.26 -29.14 -8.22
C GLY A 238 12.16 -29.39 -9.27
N PRO A 239 12.18 -28.72 -10.44
CA PRO A 239 11.17 -28.96 -11.48
C PRO A 239 11.17 -30.40 -12.00
N VAL A 240 12.34 -31.00 -12.22
CA VAL A 240 12.47 -32.41 -12.65
C VAL A 240 12.05 -33.36 -11.51
N ALA A 241 12.51 -33.10 -10.28
CA ALA A 241 12.17 -33.89 -9.10
C ALA A 241 10.66 -33.87 -8.82
N TYR A 242 9.97 -32.75 -9.06
CA TYR A 242 8.52 -32.64 -8.98
C TYR A 242 7.82 -33.62 -9.92
N LEU A 243 8.27 -33.65 -11.18
CA LEU A 243 7.75 -34.58 -12.18
C LEU A 243 8.04 -36.03 -11.79
N ILE A 244 9.23 -36.35 -11.29
CA ILE A 244 9.57 -37.71 -10.86
C ILE A 244 8.68 -38.15 -9.68
N LYS A 245 8.53 -37.31 -8.63
CA LYS A 245 7.72 -37.61 -7.44
C LYS A 245 6.24 -37.85 -7.79
N GLY A 246 5.73 -37.14 -8.80
CA GLY A 246 4.37 -37.30 -9.28
C GLY A 246 4.07 -38.63 -9.98
N ALA A 247 5.09 -39.39 -10.41
CA ALA A 247 4.93 -40.61 -11.21
C ALA A 247 4.00 -41.66 -10.57
N LEU A 248 4.10 -41.85 -9.25
CA LEU A 248 3.31 -42.85 -8.52
C LEU A 248 1.80 -42.56 -8.51
N TYR A 249 1.42 -41.29 -8.68
CA TYR A 249 0.03 -40.85 -8.60
C TYR A 249 -0.62 -40.68 -9.99
N ARG A 250 0.12 -40.98 -11.07
CA ARG A 250 -0.40 -40.83 -12.44
C ARG A 250 -1.37 -41.97 -12.78
N PRO A 251 -2.55 -41.66 -13.37
CA PRO A 251 -3.45 -42.69 -13.87
C PRO A 251 -2.81 -43.48 -15.01
N LYS A 252 -3.42 -44.61 -15.39
CA LYS A 252 -3.04 -45.33 -16.61
C LYS A 252 -3.20 -44.37 -17.80
N TYR A 253 -2.22 -44.35 -18.69
CA TYR A 253 -2.27 -43.49 -19.87
C TYR A 253 -3.39 -43.94 -20.81
N GLU A 254 -4.23 -43.00 -21.19
CA GLU A 254 -5.21 -43.17 -22.26
C GLU A 254 -4.67 -42.50 -23.53
N LEU A 255 -4.76 -43.19 -24.66
CA LEU A 255 -4.28 -42.67 -25.94
C LEU A 255 -5.03 -41.37 -26.29
N GLY A 256 -4.30 -40.30 -26.56
CA GLY A 256 -4.87 -38.98 -26.80
C GLY A 256 -5.22 -38.17 -25.54
N SER A 257 -5.01 -38.73 -24.34
CA SER A 257 -5.15 -37.97 -23.09
C SER A 257 -4.15 -36.82 -23.02
N ARG A 258 -4.61 -35.68 -22.52
CA ARG A 258 -3.81 -34.45 -22.39
C ARG A 258 -3.27 -34.30 -20.97
N GLY A 259 -2.29 -33.41 -20.82
CA GLY A 259 -1.82 -33.01 -19.50
C GLY A 259 -2.87 -32.21 -18.73
N SER A 260 -2.51 -31.78 -17.52
CA SER A 260 -3.35 -30.94 -16.66
C SER A 260 -2.85 -29.49 -16.55
N ILE A 261 -1.68 -29.19 -17.13
CA ILE A 261 -0.98 -27.91 -17.02
C ILE A 261 -0.98 -27.26 -18.41
N SER A 262 -1.26 -25.96 -18.48
CA SER A 262 -1.22 -25.23 -19.75
C SER A 262 0.20 -25.05 -20.29
N VAL A 263 0.35 -24.85 -21.60
CA VAL A 263 1.65 -24.60 -22.25
C VAL A 263 2.33 -23.35 -21.69
N GLY A 264 1.57 -22.30 -21.37
CA GLY A 264 2.12 -21.09 -20.74
C GLY A 264 2.72 -21.38 -19.37
N GLU A 265 1.99 -22.11 -18.51
CA GLU A 265 2.51 -22.56 -17.22
C GLU A 265 3.78 -23.39 -17.38
N LEU A 266 3.79 -24.37 -18.31
CA LEU A 266 4.97 -25.21 -18.55
C LEU A 266 6.19 -24.40 -19.01
N ILE A 267 6.02 -23.46 -19.95
CA ILE A 267 7.14 -22.60 -20.39
C ILE A 267 7.65 -21.77 -19.21
N GLY A 268 6.75 -21.18 -18.41
CA GLY A 268 7.13 -20.44 -17.20
C GLY A 268 7.88 -21.29 -16.17
N MET A 269 7.48 -22.56 -15.99
CA MET A 269 8.13 -23.51 -15.09
C MET A 269 9.55 -23.87 -15.56
N TYR A 270 9.73 -24.08 -16.87
CA TYR A 270 10.89 -24.81 -17.40
C TYR A 270 11.79 -24.02 -18.36
N GLN A 271 11.55 -22.73 -18.58
CA GLN A 271 12.33 -21.89 -19.50
C GLN A 271 13.85 -21.89 -19.25
N ASN A 272 14.32 -22.16 -18.03
CA ASN A 272 15.75 -22.26 -17.70
C ASN A 272 16.40 -23.60 -18.13
N HIS A 273 15.63 -24.57 -18.61
CA HIS A 273 16.17 -25.84 -19.12
C HIS A 273 16.81 -25.64 -20.50
N ASN A 274 17.99 -26.21 -20.68
CA ASN A 274 18.80 -26.14 -21.88
C ASN A 274 18.17 -26.93 -23.04
N ALA A 275 18.31 -26.36 -24.22
CA ALA A 275 17.89 -26.93 -25.48
C ALA A 275 18.98 -26.69 -26.52
N THR A 276 19.30 -27.69 -27.34
CA THR A 276 20.27 -27.54 -28.44
C THR A 276 19.68 -26.67 -29.55
N LYS A 277 18.42 -26.93 -29.91
CA LYS A 277 17.63 -26.07 -30.81
C LYS A 277 16.65 -25.24 -29.99
N GLN A 278 16.55 -23.96 -30.28
CA GLN A 278 15.68 -23.05 -29.52
C GLN A 278 14.20 -23.47 -29.55
N HIS A 279 13.73 -24.02 -30.68
CA HIS A 279 12.40 -24.63 -30.84
C HIS A 279 12.02 -25.62 -29.75
N ASP A 280 12.99 -26.41 -29.28
CA ASP A 280 12.74 -27.44 -28.27
C ASP A 280 12.39 -26.85 -26.91
N LYS A 281 12.66 -25.54 -26.68
CA LYS A 281 12.16 -24.81 -25.51
C LYS A 281 10.63 -24.87 -25.38
N ILE A 282 9.94 -25.09 -26.49
CA ILE A 282 8.49 -25.18 -26.58
C ILE A 282 8.06 -26.60 -26.92
N TYR A 283 8.64 -27.20 -27.96
CA TYR A 283 8.16 -28.48 -28.49
C TYR A 283 8.30 -29.64 -27.48
N ALA A 284 9.36 -29.64 -26.66
CA ALA A 284 9.53 -30.62 -25.58
C ALA A 284 8.47 -30.52 -24.47
N LEU A 285 7.73 -29.41 -24.39
CA LEU A 285 6.69 -29.19 -23.37
C LEU A 285 5.29 -29.46 -23.90
N LEU A 286 5.10 -29.58 -25.22
CA LEU A 286 3.79 -29.84 -25.81
C LEU A 286 3.21 -31.18 -25.37
N GLY A 287 4.07 -32.19 -25.26
CA GLY A 287 3.71 -33.46 -24.66
C GLY A 287 3.39 -33.36 -23.17
N LEU A 288 3.68 -32.24 -22.50
CA LEU A 288 3.23 -31.79 -21.16
C LEU A 288 1.79 -31.30 -21.07
N SER A 289 1.32 -30.72 -22.16
CA SER A 289 0.32 -29.67 -22.13
C SER A 289 -1.12 -30.19 -22.08
N ALA A 290 -1.98 -29.44 -21.40
CA ALA A 290 -3.43 -29.59 -21.43
C ALA A 290 -4.07 -28.94 -22.69
N ASN A 291 -3.36 -27.99 -23.32
CA ASN A 291 -3.88 -27.22 -24.44
C ASN A 291 -4.16 -28.12 -25.66
N PRO A 292 -5.19 -27.80 -26.46
CA PRO A 292 -5.35 -28.42 -27.78
C PRO A 292 -4.15 -28.11 -28.67
N ILE A 293 -3.69 -29.13 -29.40
CA ILE A 293 -2.76 -28.93 -30.50
C ILE A 293 -3.51 -28.15 -31.57
N THR A 294 -3.12 -26.89 -31.74
CA THR A 294 -3.53 -26.03 -32.85
C THR A 294 -2.35 -25.92 -33.80
N ALA A 295 -2.55 -25.38 -35.01
CA ALA A 295 -1.46 -25.14 -35.96
C ALA A 295 -0.30 -24.31 -35.36
N ALA A 296 -0.58 -23.46 -34.36
CA ALA A 296 0.43 -22.67 -33.63
C ALA A 296 1.30 -23.50 -32.67
N LEU A 297 0.83 -24.69 -32.28
CA LEU A 297 1.49 -25.61 -31.35
C LEU A 297 1.91 -26.92 -32.03
N GLU A 298 1.91 -26.99 -33.36
CA GLU A 298 2.44 -28.14 -34.09
C GLU A 298 3.96 -28.00 -34.30
N PRO A 299 4.77 -29.02 -33.97
CA PRO A 299 6.21 -28.97 -34.19
C PRO A 299 6.58 -28.75 -35.66
N ASN A 300 7.12 -27.57 -35.96
CA ASN A 300 7.65 -27.24 -37.28
C ASN A 300 9.04 -26.60 -37.13
N TYR A 301 10.08 -27.35 -37.49
CA TYR A 301 11.47 -26.90 -37.42
C TYR A 301 11.90 -26.06 -38.62
N SER A 302 11.09 -26.00 -39.68
CA SER A 302 11.35 -25.19 -40.88
C SER A 302 11.02 -23.71 -40.65
N LEU A 303 10.20 -23.40 -39.64
CA LEU A 303 9.88 -22.02 -39.26
C LEU A 303 11.04 -21.39 -38.48
N PRO A 304 11.42 -20.12 -38.76
CA PRO A 304 12.32 -19.37 -37.90
C PRO A 304 11.78 -19.26 -36.48
N TRP A 305 12.66 -19.33 -35.47
CA TRP A 305 12.27 -19.27 -34.05
C TRP A 305 11.34 -18.09 -33.72
N LYS A 306 11.57 -16.90 -34.30
CA LYS A 306 10.72 -15.73 -34.06
C LYS A 306 9.24 -15.98 -34.39
N GLU A 307 8.95 -16.72 -35.45
CA GLU A 307 7.58 -17.00 -35.89
C GLU A 307 6.94 -18.04 -34.97
N VAL A 308 7.69 -19.07 -34.58
CA VAL A 308 7.24 -20.08 -33.59
C VAL A 308 6.94 -19.42 -32.26
N PHE A 309 7.84 -18.56 -31.78
CA PHE A 309 7.65 -17.86 -30.52
C PHE A 309 6.45 -16.92 -30.59
N LYS A 310 6.29 -16.15 -31.67
CA LYS A 310 5.11 -15.30 -31.89
C LYS A 310 3.81 -16.10 -31.91
N GLN A 311 3.77 -17.24 -32.59
CA GLN A 311 2.59 -18.12 -32.64
C GLN A 311 2.20 -18.63 -31.25
N VAL A 312 3.18 -19.05 -30.45
CA VAL A 312 2.95 -19.59 -29.10
C VAL A 312 2.52 -18.48 -28.13
N VAL A 313 3.15 -17.30 -28.20
CA VAL A 313 2.76 -16.15 -27.38
C VAL A 313 1.36 -15.67 -27.74
N ASN A 314 0.99 -15.62 -29.02
CA ASN A 314 -0.39 -15.36 -29.45
C ASN A 314 -1.36 -16.43 -28.96
N HIS A 315 -0.96 -17.70 -28.88
CA HIS A 315 -1.82 -18.74 -28.31
C HIS A 315 -2.08 -18.53 -26.81
N ILE A 316 -1.06 -18.08 -26.06
CA ILE A 316 -1.19 -17.80 -24.63
C ILE A 316 -1.98 -16.49 -24.40
N PHE A 317 -1.79 -15.50 -25.27
CA PHE A 317 -2.38 -14.16 -25.19
C PHE A 317 -3.16 -13.81 -26.49
N PRO A 318 -4.36 -14.39 -26.71
CA PRO A 318 -5.03 -14.40 -28.02
C PRO A 318 -5.51 -13.04 -28.53
N GLU A 319 -5.83 -12.08 -27.67
CA GLU A 319 -6.23 -10.73 -28.08
C GLU A 319 -5.10 -9.70 -27.96
N CYS A 320 -3.85 -10.16 -27.81
CA CYS A 320 -2.68 -9.28 -27.75
C CYS A 320 -1.96 -9.23 -29.11
N SER A 321 -1.36 -8.08 -29.40
CA SER A 321 -0.42 -7.92 -30.50
C SER A 321 0.99 -8.28 -30.02
N VAL A 322 1.71 -9.09 -30.80
CA VAL A 322 3.03 -9.62 -30.41
C VAL A 322 4.08 -9.32 -31.47
N ASP A 323 5.19 -8.72 -31.00
CA ASP A 323 6.38 -8.41 -31.79
C ASP A 323 7.56 -9.26 -31.32
N THR A 324 8.29 -9.84 -32.28
CA THR A 324 9.44 -10.73 -32.07
C THR A 324 10.48 -10.50 -33.19
N TRP A 325 11.77 -10.64 -32.89
CA TRP A 325 12.85 -10.40 -33.86
C TRP A 325 13.78 -11.60 -34.02
N ASN A 326 14.50 -11.65 -35.15
CA ASN A 326 15.53 -12.65 -35.38
C ASN A 326 16.71 -12.46 -34.40
N GLY A 327 17.26 -13.57 -33.89
CA GLY A 327 18.44 -13.55 -33.00
C GLY A 327 18.17 -13.05 -31.58
N THR A 328 16.92 -12.71 -31.24
CA THR A 328 16.52 -12.34 -29.87
C THR A 328 15.44 -13.27 -29.36
N ALA A 329 15.63 -13.83 -28.18
CA ALA A 329 14.64 -14.67 -27.51
C ALA A 329 13.60 -13.86 -26.69
N THR A 330 13.24 -12.66 -27.18
CA THR A 330 12.38 -11.69 -26.49
C THR A 330 11.11 -11.46 -27.30
N ALA A 331 9.96 -11.46 -26.64
CA ALA A 331 8.67 -11.03 -27.17
C ALA A 331 8.22 -9.74 -26.49
N VAL A 332 7.66 -8.81 -27.27
CA VAL A 332 6.93 -7.64 -26.77
C VAL A 332 5.44 -7.87 -27.03
N ILE A 333 4.64 -7.81 -25.98
CA ILE A 333 3.22 -8.15 -25.97
C ILE A 333 2.43 -6.89 -25.63
N LYS A 334 1.59 -6.44 -26.55
CA LYS A 334 0.71 -5.28 -26.42
C LYS A 334 -0.72 -5.76 -26.27
N GLY A 335 -1.38 -5.40 -25.18
CA GLY A 335 -2.75 -5.84 -24.94
C GLY A 335 -3.50 -4.93 -23.99
N LYS A 336 -4.77 -5.27 -23.78
CA LYS A 336 -5.59 -4.69 -22.73
C LYS A 336 -5.69 -5.67 -21.57
N GLY A 337 -5.54 -5.20 -20.33
CA GLY A 337 -5.57 -6.06 -19.15
C GLY A 337 -6.28 -5.44 -17.96
N LEU A 338 -6.88 -6.28 -17.13
CA LEU A 338 -7.46 -5.91 -15.84
C LEU A 338 -6.45 -6.19 -14.72
N ILE A 339 -6.12 -5.19 -13.92
CA ILE A 339 -5.32 -5.37 -12.71
C ILE A 339 -6.23 -5.87 -11.60
N LEU A 340 -5.87 -7.01 -11.01
CA LEU A 340 -6.66 -7.71 -10.00
C LEU A 340 -6.08 -7.52 -8.58
N GLY A 341 -4.85 -7.05 -8.47
CA GLY A 341 -4.15 -6.89 -7.20
C GLY A 341 -2.65 -7.18 -7.33
N ASN A 342 -2.02 -7.45 -6.20
CA ASN A 342 -0.59 -7.71 -6.11
C ASN A 342 -0.26 -8.86 -5.15
N ILE A 343 0.97 -9.34 -5.22
CA ILE A 343 1.56 -10.22 -4.23
C ILE A 343 1.96 -9.36 -3.02
N ASN A 344 1.33 -9.62 -1.88
CA ASN A 344 1.57 -8.90 -0.64
C ASN A 344 2.87 -9.40 0.02
N SER A 345 2.98 -10.71 0.19
CA SER A 345 4.13 -11.36 0.79
C SER A 345 4.42 -12.70 0.12
N VAL A 346 5.67 -13.15 0.28
CA VAL A 346 6.17 -14.42 -0.23
C VAL A 346 6.87 -15.11 0.93
N GLU A 347 6.49 -16.35 1.24
CA GLU A 347 7.17 -17.12 2.29
C GLU A 347 8.65 -17.34 1.92
N GLU A 348 9.54 -17.12 2.89
CA GLU A 348 10.99 -17.22 2.67
C GLU A 348 11.44 -18.65 2.34
N SER A 349 10.71 -19.66 2.83
CA SER A 349 10.96 -21.06 2.50
C SER A 349 10.30 -21.44 1.17
N VAL A 350 11.11 -21.55 0.12
CA VAL A 350 10.69 -22.22 -1.12
C VAL A 350 10.56 -23.72 -0.82
N SER A 351 9.43 -24.32 -1.23
CA SER A 351 9.26 -25.78 -1.11
C SER A 351 10.39 -26.54 -1.81
N GLU A 352 10.58 -27.80 -1.43
CA GLU A 352 11.61 -28.70 -2.00
C GLU A 352 11.58 -28.79 -3.53
N PHE A 353 10.43 -28.50 -4.14
CA PHE A 353 10.18 -28.59 -5.58
C PHE A 353 10.08 -27.24 -6.29
N GLY A 354 10.49 -26.15 -5.65
CA GLY A 354 10.51 -24.81 -6.26
C GLY A 354 9.17 -24.07 -6.26
N LYS A 355 8.11 -24.61 -5.63
CA LYS A 355 6.86 -23.85 -5.42
C LYS A 355 7.03 -22.84 -4.29
N GLN A 356 6.53 -21.63 -4.50
CA GLN A 356 6.46 -20.57 -3.51
C GLN A 356 5.03 -20.50 -2.96
N ASN A 357 4.89 -20.26 -1.66
CA ASN A 357 3.63 -19.85 -1.07
C ASN A 357 3.59 -18.32 -1.08
N VAL A 358 2.51 -17.76 -1.61
CA VAL A 358 2.37 -16.31 -1.77
C VAL A 358 1.02 -15.85 -1.22
N GLU A 359 1.02 -14.71 -0.54
CA GLU A 359 -0.20 -14.04 -0.13
C GLU A 359 -0.57 -13.00 -1.17
N VAL A 360 -1.80 -13.09 -1.68
CA VAL A 360 -2.39 -12.21 -2.68
C VAL A 360 -3.26 -11.17 -2.00
N LEU A 361 -3.02 -9.92 -2.36
CA LEU A 361 -3.85 -8.79 -2.01
C LEU A 361 -4.66 -8.36 -3.23
N PHE A 362 -5.98 -8.59 -3.18
CA PHE A 362 -6.91 -8.18 -4.23
C PHE A 362 -7.30 -6.70 -4.10
N ASN A 363 -7.35 -5.99 -5.23
CA ASN A 363 -7.81 -4.61 -5.31
C ASN A 363 -9.34 -4.52 -5.46
N ASP A 364 -9.86 -3.29 -5.49
CA ASP A 364 -11.30 -3.00 -5.60
C ASP A 364 -11.91 -3.56 -6.90
N ASN A 365 -11.13 -3.63 -8.00
CA ASN A 365 -11.55 -4.25 -9.25
C ASN A 365 -11.82 -5.75 -9.07
N ALA A 366 -10.92 -6.48 -8.41
CA ALA A 366 -11.14 -7.90 -8.12
C ALA A 366 -12.37 -8.13 -7.23
N GLN A 367 -12.70 -7.20 -6.32
CA GLN A 367 -13.93 -7.26 -5.53
C GLN A 367 -15.17 -7.00 -6.39
N ARG A 368 -15.15 -5.94 -7.22
CA ARG A 368 -16.26 -5.54 -8.10
C ARG A 368 -16.68 -6.65 -9.06
N PHE A 369 -15.71 -7.40 -9.59
CA PHE A 369 -15.96 -8.55 -10.47
C PHE A 369 -16.11 -9.89 -9.72
N GLY A 370 -16.07 -9.88 -8.39
CA GLY A 370 -16.34 -11.05 -7.53
C GLY A 370 -15.21 -12.08 -7.45
N PHE A 371 -14.01 -11.78 -7.96
CA PHE A 371 -12.86 -12.69 -7.92
C PHE A 371 -12.42 -13.03 -6.49
N ASN A 372 -12.51 -12.06 -5.57
CA ASN A 372 -12.21 -12.25 -4.14
C ASN A 372 -13.13 -13.29 -3.45
N SER A 373 -14.30 -13.57 -4.02
CA SER A 373 -15.26 -14.55 -3.52
C SER A 373 -15.02 -15.96 -4.08
N LEU A 374 -14.25 -16.07 -5.17
CA LEU A 374 -13.92 -17.32 -5.86
C LEU A 374 -12.57 -17.86 -5.46
N TRP A 375 -11.59 -16.97 -5.30
CA TRP A 375 -10.21 -17.32 -5.02
C TRP A 375 -9.86 -17.07 -3.55
N GLU A 376 -8.95 -17.90 -3.04
CA GLU A 376 -8.29 -17.66 -1.76
C GLU A 376 -7.25 -16.56 -1.90
N THR A 377 -6.77 -16.04 -0.77
CA THR A 377 -5.65 -15.08 -0.74
C THR A 377 -4.31 -15.81 -0.67
N ASN A 378 -4.25 -17.02 -0.11
CA ASN A 378 -3.01 -17.80 -0.06
C ASN A 378 -2.92 -18.70 -1.30
N TRP A 379 -2.00 -18.39 -2.19
CA TRP A 379 -1.77 -19.16 -3.41
C TRP A 379 -0.50 -19.99 -3.30
N LYS A 380 -0.57 -21.19 -3.88
CA LYS A 380 0.58 -22.07 -4.09
C LYS A 380 0.77 -22.34 -5.58
N PRO A 381 1.22 -21.33 -6.36
CA PRO A 381 1.41 -21.47 -7.80
C PRO A 381 2.36 -22.63 -8.13
N GLN A 382 2.31 -23.09 -9.38
CA GLN A 382 3.32 -24.01 -9.89
C GLN A 382 4.72 -23.35 -9.81
N ALA A 383 5.76 -24.17 -9.69
CA ALA A 383 7.13 -23.67 -9.59
C ALA A 383 7.45 -22.76 -10.78
N SER A 384 8.09 -21.62 -10.54
CA SER A 384 8.43 -20.69 -11.60
C SER A 384 9.94 -20.61 -11.77
N ALA A 385 10.40 -20.50 -13.03
CA ALA A 385 11.79 -20.27 -13.32
C ALA A 385 12.27 -18.88 -12.87
N VAL A 386 11.36 -17.91 -12.74
CA VAL A 386 11.59 -16.59 -12.14
C VAL A 386 10.85 -16.55 -10.81
N LEU A 387 11.57 -16.22 -9.73
CA LEU A 387 10.99 -16.14 -8.40
C LEU A 387 9.97 -15.00 -8.32
N ILE A 388 8.80 -15.31 -7.76
CA ILE A 388 7.78 -14.33 -7.39
C ILE A 388 8.32 -13.49 -6.22
N GLN A 389 8.06 -12.19 -6.26
CA GLN A 389 8.44 -11.22 -5.24
C GLN A 389 7.21 -10.48 -4.71
N ALA A 390 7.32 -9.95 -3.49
CA ALA A 390 6.35 -8.98 -2.98
C ALA A 390 6.31 -7.76 -3.92
N GLY A 391 5.12 -7.25 -4.21
CA GLY A 391 4.90 -6.17 -5.19
C GLY A 391 4.65 -6.64 -6.63
N ASP A 392 4.90 -7.92 -6.96
CA ASP A 392 4.51 -8.46 -8.27
C ASP A 392 2.98 -8.35 -8.46
N ILE A 393 2.55 -8.10 -9.70
CA ILE A 393 1.19 -7.68 -10.03
C ILE A 393 0.42 -8.83 -10.67
N ILE A 394 -0.84 -8.98 -10.29
CA ILE A 394 -1.76 -9.96 -10.89
C ILE A 394 -2.59 -9.25 -11.95
N CYS A 395 -2.42 -9.65 -13.20
CA CYS A 395 -3.11 -9.06 -14.34
C CYS A 395 -3.84 -10.13 -15.15
N LEU A 396 -5.11 -9.89 -15.46
CA LEU A 396 -5.87 -10.70 -16.41
C LEU A 396 -5.92 -9.98 -17.76
N LEU A 397 -5.14 -10.47 -18.72
CA LEU A 397 -5.17 -9.95 -20.09
C LEU A 397 -6.47 -10.34 -20.80
N LYS A 398 -6.96 -9.45 -21.66
CA LYS A 398 -8.15 -9.68 -22.47
C LYS A 398 -7.98 -10.93 -23.33
N GLY A 399 -9.01 -11.78 -23.36
CA GLY A 399 -8.99 -13.07 -24.06
C GLY A 399 -8.18 -14.18 -23.37
N ALA A 400 -7.37 -13.88 -22.34
CA ALA A 400 -6.64 -14.90 -21.59
C ALA A 400 -7.58 -15.66 -20.64
N SER A 401 -7.40 -16.97 -20.54
CA SER A 401 -8.22 -17.84 -19.67
C SER A 401 -7.74 -17.89 -18.21
N LYS A 402 -6.50 -17.47 -17.95
CA LYS A 402 -5.86 -17.44 -16.64
C LYS A 402 -5.15 -16.10 -16.44
N PRO A 403 -5.06 -15.58 -15.21
CA PRO A 403 -4.27 -14.38 -14.94
C PRO A 403 -2.78 -14.67 -15.13
N SER A 404 -2.01 -13.61 -15.40
CA SER A 404 -0.55 -13.59 -15.41
C SER A 404 -0.03 -12.91 -14.14
N ILE A 405 1.17 -13.29 -13.69
CA ILE A 405 1.92 -12.52 -12.70
C ILE A 405 2.99 -11.75 -13.46
N ILE A 406 2.95 -10.42 -13.35
CA ILE A 406 3.82 -9.49 -14.07
C ILE A 406 4.56 -8.60 -13.07
N ARG A 407 5.77 -8.16 -13.39
CA ARG A 407 6.57 -7.30 -12.52
C ARG A 407 6.78 -5.95 -13.18
N LEU A 408 6.63 -4.88 -12.39
CA LEU A 408 6.89 -3.52 -12.86
C LEU A 408 8.37 -3.32 -13.17
N CYS A 409 8.63 -2.77 -14.35
CA CYS A 409 9.89 -2.12 -14.70
C CYS A 409 9.62 -0.61 -14.85
N ARG A 410 10.69 0.19 -15.05
CA ARG A 410 10.58 1.66 -15.18
C ARG A 410 9.46 2.14 -16.11
N ASP A 411 9.31 1.49 -17.26
CA ASP A 411 8.42 1.93 -18.34
C ASP A 411 7.55 0.84 -18.95
N HIS A 412 7.55 -0.40 -18.44
CA HIS A 412 6.74 -1.52 -18.94
C HIS A 412 6.68 -2.61 -17.86
N PHE A 413 6.07 -3.76 -18.14
CA PHE A 413 6.08 -4.89 -17.22
C PHE A 413 6.80 -6.09 -17.82
N ILE A 414 7.49 -6.90 -17.01
CA ILE A 414 8.01 -8.19 -17.44
C ILE A 414 7.04 -9.31 -17.05
N VAL A 415 6.98 -10.36 -17.85
CA VAL A 415 6.22 -11.57 -17.51
C VAL A 415 7.04 -12.42 -16.52
N VAL A 416 6.54 -12.54 -15.28
CA VAL A 416 7.11 -13.46 -14.27
C VAL A 416 6.51 -14.85 -14.46
N ILE A 417 5.18 -14.93 -14.50
CA ILE A 417 4.44 -16.16 -14.82
C ILE A 417 3.40 -15.82 -15.88
N PRO A 418 3.47 -16.41 -17.09
CA PRO A 418 2.59 -16.06 -18.20
C PRO A 418 1.13 -16.44 -17.95
N ALA A 419 0.89 -17.52 -17.19
CA ALA A 419 -0.43 -17.99 -16.80
C ALA A 419 -0.31 -18.67 -15.44
N VAL A 420 -1.15 -18.30 -14.47
CA VAL A 420 -1.18 -18.92 -13.13
C VAL A 420 -2.58 -19.47 -12.85
N THR A 421 -2.65 -20.67 -12.27
CA THR A 421 -3.91 -21.25 -11.78
C THR A 421 -4.17 -20.75 -10.35
N PRO A 422 -5.22 -19.94 -10.11
CA PRO A 422 -5.57 -19.46 -8.78
C PRO A 422 -6.03 -20.59 -7.85
N GLN A 423 -5.79 -20.44 -6.55
CA GLN A 423 -6.32 -21.36 -5.54
C GLN A 423 -7.82 -21.09 -5.31
N LYS A 424 -8.68 -22.09 -5.57
CA LYS A 424 -10.14 -21.98 -5.40
C LYS A 424 -10.56 -22.26 -3.95
N ARG A 425 -11.58 -21.53 -3.45
CA ARG A 425 -12.24 -21.82 -2.16
C ARG A 425 -13.06 -23.12 -2.24
N GLN A 426 -12.97 -23.99 -1.22
CA GLN A 426 -13.50 -25.37 -1.24
C GLN A 426 -15.04 -25.51 -1.38
N ASP A 427 -15.84 -24.47 -1.08
CA ASP A 427 -17.30 -24.61 -0.87
C ASP A 427 -18.20 -24.07 -2.00
N LYS A 428 -17.70 -23.82 -3.21
CA LYS A 428 -18.56 -23.32 -4.31
C LYS A 428 -18.33 -24.07 -5.61
N GLU A 429 -19.42 -24.65 -6.15
CA GLU A 429 -19.47 -25.08 -7.54
C GLU A 429 -18.95 -23.93 -8.42
N SER A 430 -18.08 -24.27 -9.37
CA SER A 430 -17.50 -23.27 -10.26
C SER A 430 -18.66 -22.51 -10.92
N PRO A 431 -18.83 -21.19 -10.68
CA PRO A 431 -19.72 -20.45 -11.54
C PRO A 431 -19.14 -20.56 -12.94
N ALA A 432 -20.03 -20.60 -13.93
CA ALA A 432 -19.68 -20.44 -15.33
C ALA A 432 -18.55 -19.42 -15.45
N VAL A 433 -17.49 -19.79 -16.20
CA VAL A 433 -16.40 -18.91 -16.63
C VAL A 433 -16.94 -17.49 -16.69
N ILE A 434 -16.43 -16.58 -15.84
CA ILE A 434 -16.86 -15.18 -15.88
C ILE A 434 -16.64 -14.74 -17.33
N SER A 435 -17.73 -14.59 -18.09
CA SER A 435 -17.64 -14.18 -19.48
C SER A 435 -16.93 -12.82 -19.49
N PRO A 436 -15.85 -12.64 -20.28
CA PRO A 436 -15.21 -11.34 -20.48
C PRO A 436 -16.19 -10.26 -20.95
N GLU A 437 -17.40 -10.65 -21.37
CA GLU A 437 -18.55 -9.82 -21.76
C GLU A 437 -19.06 -8.87 -20.64
N ARG A 438 -18.72 -9.10 -19.36
CA ARG A 438 -19.03 -8.15 -18.27
C ARG A 438 -17.98 -7.05 -18.05
N LEU A 439 -16.84 -7.11 -18.75
CA LEU A 439 -15.79 -6.10 -18.66
C LEU A 439 -16.12 -4.93 -19.60
N TYR A 440 -16.36 -3.73 -19.04
CA TYR A 440 -16.48 -2.54 -19.86
C TYR A 440 -15.10 -2.14 -20.39
N MET A 441 -15.03 -1.61 -21.61
CA MET A 441 -13.75 -1.21 -22.24
C MET A 441 -12.97 -0.17 -21.42
N SER A 442 -13.66 0.59 -20.57
CA SER A 442 -13.09 1.61 -19.67
C SER A 442 -12.36 1.03 -18.45
N ASP A 443 -12.63 -0.22 -18.05
CA ASP A 443 -11.99 -0.85 -16.90
C ASP A 443 -10.60 -1.46 -17.25
N LEU A 444 -10.29 -1.57 -18.54
CA LEU A 444 -9.07 -2.21 -19.03
C LEU A 444 -7.93 -1.22 -19.23
N HIS A 445 -6.75 -1.61 -18.77
CA HIS A 445 -5.53 -0.84 -18.92
C HIS A 445 -4.80 -1.24 -20.20
N ASP A 446 -4.19 -0.28 -20.91
CA ASP A 446 -3.24 -0.58 -21.98
C ASP A 446 -1.94 -1.09 -21.34
N ILE A 447 -1.66 -2.38 -21.49
CA ILE A 447 -0.55 -3.11 -20.88
C ILE A 447 0.48 -3.48 -21.95
N LEU A 448 1.75 -3.23 -21.64
CA LEU A 448 2.89 -3.67 -22.45
C LEU A 448 3.77 -4.59 -21.62
N LEU A 449 3.89 -5.83 -22.08
CA LEU A 449 4.71 -6.85 -21.45
C LEU A 449 5.95 -7.16 -22.28
N THR A 450 7.06 -7.44 -21.62
CA THR A 450 8.20 -8.10 -22.23
C THR A 450 8.35 -9.51 -21.65
N TRP A 451 8.67 -10.48 -22.49
CA TRP A 451 8.95 -11.84 -22.05
C TRP A 451 10.17 -12.38 -22.78
N LYS A 452 11.20 -12.77 -22.00
CA LYS A 452 12.46 -13.29 -22.52
C LYS A 452 12.66 -14.73 -22.07
N ILE A 453 12.88 -15.63 -23.02
CA ILE A 453 13.26 -17.02 -22.76
C ILE A 453 14.79 -17.11 -22.90
N PRO A 454 15.55 -17.49 -21.86
CA PRO A 454 17.01 -17.52 -21.94
C PRO A 454 17.54 -18.50 -23.00
N ASP A 455 18.52 -18.05 -23.77
CA ASP A 455 19.34 -18.94 -24.61
C ASP A 455 20.20 -19.86 -23.72
N ALA A 456 20.56 -21.03 -24.23
CA ALA A 456 21.19 -22.08 -23.43
C ALA A 456 22.50 -21.59 -22.78
N LYS A 457 22.56 -21.74 -21.44
CA LYS A 457 23.58 -21.26 -20.48
C LYS A 457 23.49 -19.77 -20.12
N PRO A 458 22.93 -19.41 -18.95
CA PRO A 458 23.10 -18.06 -18.42
C PRO A 458 24.57 -17.84 -18.09
N GLU A 459 25.19 -16.79 -18.68
CA GLU A 459 26.40 -16.23 -18.10
C GLU A 459 26.08 -15.87 -16.65
N ARG A 460 26.83 -16.41 -15.69
CA ARG A 460 26.83 -15.94 -14.31
C ARG A 460 27.29 -14.48 -14.33
N LYS A 461 26.36 -13.55 -14.45
CA LYS A 461 26.56 -12.16 -14.05
C LYS A 461 25.77 -11.90 -12.78
N ASP A 462 26.43 -11.19 -11.88
CA ASP A 462 26.02 -10.92 -10.51
C ASP A 462 24.55 -10.53 -10.38
N LYS A 463 23.94 -11.06 -9.31
CA LYS A 463 22.57 -10.82 -8.86
C LYS A 463 22.39 -9.36 -8.42
N SER A 464 22.31 -8.45 -9.39
CA SER A 464 21.56 -7.22 -9.27
C SER A 464 20.53 -7.25 -10.38
N GLU A 465 19.25 -7.40 -10.03
CA GLU A 465 18.13 -7.17 -10.95
C GLU A 465 18.19 -5.70 -11.40
N VAL A 466 19.00 -5.41 -12.41
CA VAL A 466 19.05 -4.11 -13.06
C VAL A 466 17.67 -3.90 -13.69
N ILE A 467 16.93 -2.94 -13.16
CA ILE A 467 15.64 -2.48 -13.69
C ILE A 467 15.90 -1.98 -15.11
N SER A 468 15.66 -2.86 -16.07
CA SER A 468 16.06 -2.64 -17.46
C SER A 468 14.98 -1.86 -18.18
N GLN A 469 15.40 -0.85 -18.93
CA GLN A 469 14.48 -0.07 -19.77
C GLN A 469 14.04 -0.91 -20.97
N LEU A 470 12.87 -0.59 -21.54
CA LEU A 470 12.38 -1.29 -22.73
C LEU A 470 13.40 -1.27 -23.90
N SER A 471 14.15 -0.18 -24.05
CA SER A 471 15.23 -0.03 -25.04
C SER A 471 16.39 -1.00 -24.85
N GLU A 472 16.64 -1.48 -23.63
CA GLU A 472 17.69 -2.45 -23.31
C GLU A 472 17.23 -3.89 -23.59
N ILE A 473 15.97 -4.19 -23.26
CA ILE A 473 15.38 -5.54 -23.41
C ILE A 473 14.97 -5.82 -24.86
N ALA A 474 14.42 -4.82 -25.55
CA ALA A 474 13.93 -4.91 -26.91
C ALA A 474 14.40 -3.69 -27.74
N PRO A 475 15.71 -3.60 -28.09
CA PRO A 475 16.29 -2.45 -28.78
C PRO A 475 15.69 -2.18 -30.17
N ASN A 476 15.13 -3.23 -30.80
CA ASN A 476 14.49 -3.16 -32.11
C ASN A 476 13.02 -2.73 -32.02
N TYR A 477 12.47 -2.54 -30.82
CA TYR A 477 11.11 -2.07 -30.63
C TYR A 477 11.03 -0.56 -30.85
N ARG A 478 10.01 -0.14 -31.60
CA ARG A 478 9.67 1.27 -31.84
C ARG A 478 8.18 1.44 -31.59
N GLU A 479 7.83 2.48 -30.86
CA GLU A 479 6.46 2.88 -30.58
C GLU A 479 6.31 4.36 -30.92
N GLU A 480 5.17 4.73 -31.50
CA GLU A 480 4.84 6.13 -31.73
C GLU A 480 4.70 6.87 -30.39
N TRP A 481 5.04 8.16 -30.38
CA TRP A 481 5.07 8.95 -29.15
C TRP A 481 3.71 8.98 -28.43
N SER A 482 2.62 9.18 -29.18
CA SER A 482 1.24 9.23 -28.64
C SER A 482 0.84 7.94 -27.92
N TYR A 483 1.13 6.78 -28.51
CA TYR A 483 0.86 5.48 -27.89
C TYR A 483 1.74 5.23 -26.66
N THR A 484 3.01 5.65 -26.72
CA THR A 484 3.94 5.56 -25.58
C THR A 484 3.40 6.34 -24.38
N GLU A 485 2.93 7.56 -24.60
CA GLU A 485 2.39 8.43 -23.56
C GLU A 485 1.11 7.86 -22.93
N LYS A 486 0.17 7.41 -23.76
CA LYS A 486 -1.06 6.75 -23.33
C LYS A 486 -0.77 5.51 -22.48
N ARG A 487 0.14 4.65 -22.95
CA ARG A 487 0.53 3.43 -22.24
C ARG A 487 1.21 3.72 -20.90
N LEU A 488 2.10 4.71 -20.84
CA LEU A 488 2.73 5.13 -19.59
C LEU A 488 1.71 5.68 -18.59
N LYS A 489 0.67 6.38 -19.06
CA LYS A 489 -0.48 6.80 -18.22
C LYS A 489 -1.18 5.59 -17.60
N HIS A 490 -1.54 4.57 -18.39
CA HIS A 490 -2.15 3.34 -17.85
C HIS A 490 -1.21 2.58 -16.90
N THR A 491 0.09 2.55 -17.17
CA THR A 491 1.09 1.94 -16.27
C THR A 491 1.08 2.63 -14.91
N ARG A 492 1.08 3.97 -14.88
CA ARG A 492 1.01 4.75 -13.64
C ARG A 492 -0.28 4.49 -12.86
N LEU A 493 -1.43 4.49 -13.54
CA LEU A 493 -2.73 4.22 -12.90
C LEU A 493 -2.74 2.84 -12.21
N ALA A 494 -2.21 1.82 -12.88
CA ALA A 494 -2.07 0.48 -12.31
C ALA A 494 -1.19 0.45 -11.06
N VAL A 495 -0.03 1.12 -11.08
CA VAL A 495 0.90 1.16 -9.93
C VAL A 495 0.29 1.93 -8.76
N LEU A 496 -0.42 3.02 -9.03
CA LEU A 496 -1.09 3.82 -8.00
C LEU A 496 -2.21 3.04 -7.32
N ASP A 497 -3.07 2.37 -8.10
CA ASP A 497 -4.14 1.51 -7.59
C ASP A 497 -3.59 0.47 -6.60
N ILE A 498 -2.47 -0.16 -6.96
CA ILE A 498 -1.79 -1.13 -6.12
C ILE A 498 -1.19 -0.48 -4.86
N ALA A 499 -0.44 0.61 -5.01
CA ALA A 499 0.18 1.29 -3.89
C ALA A 499 -0.86 1.73 -2.85
N MET A 500 -1.97 2.31 -3.29
CA MET A 500 -3.07 2.69 -2.40
C MET A 500 -3.73 1.48 -1.75
N THR A 501 -3.96 0.40 -2.50
CA THR A 501 -4.52 -0.84 -1.96
C THR A 501 -3.67 -1.39 -0.82
N ILE A 502 -2.33 -1.37 -0.97
CA ILE A 502 -1.41 -1.79 0.09
C ILE A 502 -1.48 -0.82 1.28
N LEU A 503 -1.43 0.49 1.04
CA LEU A 503 -1.43 1.51 2.10
C LEU A 503 -2.74 1.52 2.93
N LYS A 504 -3.88 1.12 2.35
CA LYS A 504 -5.18 0.97 3.04
C LYS A 504 -5.19 -0.15 4.08
N GLN A 505 -4.44 -1.23 3.88
CA GLN A 505 -4.56 -2.44 4.71
C GLN A 505 -4.02 -2.30 6.14
N GLY A 506 -3.15 -1.31 6.40
CA GLY A 506 -2.63 -1.02 7.74
C GLY A 506 -1.84 -2.17 8.42
N LYS A 507 -1.54 -3.25 7.69
CA LYS A 507 -0.54 -4.26 8.05
C LYS A 507 0.76 -3.83 7.39
N PHE A 508 1.74 -3.43 8.21
CA PHE A 508 3.04 -2.94 7.76
C PHE A 508 3.92 -4.09 7.25
N GLU A 509 3.52 -4.75 6.17
CA GLU A 509 4.43 -5.57 5.39
C GLU A 509 5.09 -4.67 4.35
N THR A 510 6.17 -3.99 4.78
CA THR A 510 6.88 -2.94 4.04
C THR A 510 7.48 -3.42 2.71
N LYS A 511 7.70 -4.73 2.57
CA LYS A 511 8.41 -5.32 1.43
C LYS A 511 7.74 -5.04 0.08
N ALA A 512 6.39 -5.06 0.00
CA ALA A 512 5.69 -4.82 -1.27
C ALA A 512 5.81 -3.36 -1.73
N ILE A 513 5.63 -2.38 -0.84
CA ILE A 513 5.81 -0.95 -1.15
C ILE A 513 7.27 -0.62 -1.43
N GLU A 514 8.19 -1.15 -0.64
CA GLU A 514 9.64 -0.99 -0.88
C GLU A 514 10.01 -1.48 -2.28
N GLN A 515 9.48 -2.64 -2.69
CA GLN A 515 9.77 -3.21 -4.00
C GLN A 515 9.11 -2.42 -5.13
N LEU A 516 7.88 -1.92 -4.95
CA LEU A 516 7.23 -1.03 -5.92
C LEU A 516 8.00 0.29 -6.11
N LEU A 517 8.44 0.94 -5.03
CA LEU A 517 9.28 2.14 -5.08
C LEU A 517 10.63 1.87 -5.74
N ARG A 518 11.24 0.73 -5.44
CA ARG A 518 12.49 0.32 -6.08
C ARG A 518 12.29 0.16 -7.59
N GLN A 519 11.22 -0.53 -7.99
CA GLN A 519 10.87 -0.78 -9.39
C GLN A 519 10.46 0.48 -10.17
N SER A 520 9.89 1.49 -9.49
CA SER A 520 9.60 2.80 -10.11
C SER A 520 10.87 3.61 -10.39
N GLY A 521 11.97 3.31 -9.68
CA GLY A 521 13.27 3.99 -9.84
C GLY A 521 13.72 4.80 -8.63
N THR A 522 12.95 4.80 -7.53
CA THR A 522 13.35 5.43 -6.26
C THR A 522 14.60 4.73 -5.70
N LYS A 523 15.55 5.53 -5.20
CA LYS A 523 16.81 5.01 -4.64
C LYS A 523 16.61 4.48 -3.22
N ASP A 524 17.32 3.42 -2.85
CA ASP A 524 17.23 2.76 -1.53
C ASP A 524 17.27 3.65 -0.29
N PRO A 525 18.14 4.68 -0.20
CA PRO A 525 18.13 5.58 0.96
C PRO A 525 16.78 6.30 1.12
N ILE A 526 16.20 6.74 0.00
CA ILE A 526 14.90 7.41 -0.04
C ILE A 526 13.79 6.42 0.32
N ILE A 527 13.87 5.18 -0.18
CA ILE A 527 12.89 4.13 0.17
C ILE A 527 12.87 3.91 1.69
N LYS A 528 14.04 3.78 2.31
CA LYS A 528 14.14 3.57 3.76
C LYS A 528 13.54 4.74 4.54
N GLU A 529 13.84 5.97 4.14
CA GLU A 529 13.27 7.20 4.72
C GLU A 529 11.73 7.22 4.58
N LEU A 530 11.21 6.96 3.38
CA LEU A 530 9.76 6.96 3.13
C LEU A 530 9.02 5.90 3.95
N VAL A 531 9.60 4.71 4.05
CA VAL A 531 8.96 3.52 4.64
C VAL A 531 9.13 3.45 6.16
N MET A 532 10.33 3.68 6.71
CA MET A 532 10.61 3.59 8.16
C MET A 532 9.72 4.55 8.95
N ASP A 533 9.57 5.78 8.48
CA ASP A 533 8.81 6.80 9.21
C ASP A 533 7.30 6.61 9.07
N SER A 534 6.83 5.84 8.07
CA SER A 534 5.41 5.51 7.94
C SER A 534 4.94 4.41 8.92
N ALA A 535 5.86 3.62 9.47
CA ALA A 535 5.59 2.43 10.28
C ALA A 535 4.98 2.71 11.67
N HIS A 536 5.03 3.96 12.13
CA HIS A 536 4.64 4.37 13.48
C HIS A 536 3.20 4.92 13.62
N GLU A 537 2.37 4.87 12.57
CA GLU A 537 1.09 5.61 12.54
C GLU A 537 -0.19 4.75 12.69
N ASP A 538 -1.15 5.31 13.44
CA ASP A 538 -2.44 4.71 13.79
C ASP A 538 -3.37 4.53 12.57
N ARG A 539 -4.18 3.45 12.58
CA ARG A 539 -5.01 2.95 11.46
C ARG A 539 -6.19 3.84 11.06
N ARG A 540 -6.46 4.93 11.79
CA ARG A 540 -7.73 5.64 11.73
C ARG A 540 -7.63 6.83 10.76
N CYS A 541 -8.41 6.75 9.68
CA CYS A 541 -8.65 7.76 8.64
C CYS A 541 -7.77 7.65 7.37
N ILE A 542 -7.86 6.53 6.64
CA ILE A 542 -7.60 6.54 5.19
C ILE A 542 -8.96 6.43 4.51
N GLU A 543 -9.51 7.56 4.05
CA GLU A 543 -10.71 7.55 3.22
C GLU A 543 -10.33 7.09 1.81
N THR A 544 -11.17 6.26 1.19
CA THR A 544 -11.03 5.90 -0.22
C THR A 544 -11.05 7.17 -1.06
N LEU A 545 -10.05 7.37 -1.93
CA LEU A 545 -10.16 8.38 -2.99
C LEU A 545 -11.47 8.13 -3.73
N PRO A 546 -12.25 9.18 -4.05
CA PRO A 546 -13.41 9.05 -4.92
C PRO A 546 -13.03 8.22 -6.14
N HIS A 547 -13.78 7.13 -6.41
CA HIS A 547 -13.61 6.32 -7.63
C HIS A 547 -13.63 7.20 -8.90
N ASP A 548 -14.29 8.36 -8.82
CA ASP A 548 -14.42 9.38 -9.86
C ASP A 548 -13.08 10.04 -10.26
N LEU A 549 -12.09 10.14 -9.35
CA LEU A 549 -10.76 10.68 -9.68
C LEU A 549 -9.98 9.79 -10.66
N PHE A 550 -10.33 8.50 -10.75
CA PHE A 550 -9.74 7.54 -11.68
C PHE A 550 -10.56 7.39 -12.98
N PHE A 551 -11.87 7.61 -12.93
CA PHE A 551 -12.77 7.44 -14.09
C PHE A 551 -12.82 8.66 -15.03
N TYR A 552 -12.55 9.87 -14.55
CA TYR A 552 -12.66 11.10 -15.37
C TYR A 552 -11.44 11.44 -16.26
N GLN A 553 -10.51 10.51 -16.48
CA GLN A 553 -9.33 10.74 -17.33
C GLN A 553 -9.46 10.15 -18.75
N GLU A 554 -10.67 10.06 -19.31
CA GLU A 554 -10.88 9.80 -20.75
C GLU A 554 -10.38 10.94 -21.65
N ASN A 555 -10.21 12.15 -21.10
CA ASN A 555 -9.58 13.28 -21.80
C ASN A 555 -8.06 13.25 -21.61
N ASP A 556 -7.29 13.66 -22.63
CA ASP A 556 -5.81 13.76 -22.69
C ASP A 556 -5.17 14.73 -21.67
N LEU A 557 -5.78 14.93 -20.50
CA LEU A 557 -5.24 15.77 -19.44
C LEU A 557 -4.15 15.02 -18.65
N PRO A 558 -3.03 15.69 -18.32
CA PRO A 558 -2.05 15.17 -17.36
C PRO A 558 -2.72 14.90 -16.01
N PHE A 559 -2.05 14.13 -15.13
CA PHE A 559 -2.50 13.96 -13.74
C PHE A 559 -2.89 15.31 -13.15
N SER A 560 -4.14 15.45 -12.69
CA SER A 560 -4.65 16.74 -12.23
C SER A 560 -4.05 17.09 -10.87
N GLU A 561 -3.90 18.39 -10.63
CA GLU A 561 -3.55 18.96 -9.33
C GLU A 561 -4.47 18.41 -8.22
N ASP A 562 -5.75 18.18 -8.53
CA ASP A 562 -6.75 17.58 -7.65
C ASP A 562 -6.33 16.22 -7.10
N MET A 563 -5.58 15.40 -7.86
CA MET A 563 -5.13 14.10 -7.39
C MET A 563 -4.02 14.25 -6.34
N VAL A 564 -3.08 15.17 -6.53
CA VAL A 564 -2.03 15.44 -5.53
C VAL A 564 -2.63 16.07 -4.28
N ILE A 565 -3.57 17.00 -4.45
CA ILE A 565 -4.35 17.59 -3.36
C ILE A 565 -5.10 16.50 -2.58
N ALA A 566 -5.79 15.59 -3.28
CA ALA A 566 -6.52 14.50 -2.65
C ALA A 566 -5.58 13.51 -1.92
N VAL A 567 -4.38 13.26 -2.45
CA VAL A 567 -3.38 12.43 -1.77
C VAL A 567 -2.84 13.11 -0.51
N ALA A 568 -2.51 14.40 -0.59
CA ALA A 568 -2.01 15.18 0.54
C ALA A 568 -3.04 15.31 1.68
N THR A 569 -4.32 15.42 1.33
CA THR A 569 -5.41 15.55 2.31
C THR A 569 -5.85 14.21 2.92
N ASN A 570 -5.89 13.12 2.14
CA ASN A 570 -6.52 11.86 2.57
C ASN A 570 -5.55 10.76 3.06
N TYR A 571 -4.26 10.83 2.69
CA TYR A 571 -3.30 9.77 3.02
C TYR A 571 -2.25 10.17 4.06
N ARG A 572 -2.37 11.38 4.64
CA ARG A 572 -1.47 11.88 5.68
C ARG A 572 0.00 11.69 5.29
N SER A 573 0.86 11.23 6.20
CA SER A 573 2.27 10.97 5.90
C SER A 573 2.50 9.88 4.86
N ARG A 574 1.56 8.94 4.68
CA ARG A 574 1.65 7.90 3.63
C ARG A 574 1.45 8.46 2.22
N GLY A 575 0.88 9.66 2.10
CA GLY A 575 0.72 10.36 0.83
C GLY A 575 2.06 10.62 0.13
N CYS A 576 3.16 10.78 0.87
CA CYS A 576 4.49 11.00 0.27
C CYS A 576 4.96 9.83 -0.59
N ILE A 577 4.57 8.59 -0.27
CA ILE A 577 4.89 7.39 -1.07
C ILE A 577 4.19 7.46 -2.42
N ILE A 578 2.91 7.86 -2.44
CA ILE A 578 2.12 7.99 -3.66
C ILE A 578 2.69 9.12 -4.53
N VAL A 579 3.02 10.27 -3.91
CA VAL A 579 3.64 11.41 -4.61
C VAL A 579 5.01 11.04 -5.19
N GLU A 580 5.85 10.28 -4.46
CA GLU A 580 7.13 9.80 -4.96
C GLU A 580 6.94 8.88 -6.19
N ILE A 581 6.00 7.93 -6.13
CA ILE A 581 5.68 7.05 -7.29
C ILE A 581 5.21 7.87 -8.49
N LEU A 582 4.36 8.88 -8.26
CA LEU A 582 3.89 9.78 -9.32
C LEU A 582 5.04 10.52 -10.00
N LEU A 583 5.97 11.06 -9.21
CA LEU A 583 7.10 11.84 -9.70
C LEU A 583 8.11 10.95 -10.47
N GLN A 584 8.41 9.74 -9.99
CA GLN A 584 9.33 8.82 -10.68
C GLN A 584 8.85 8.41 -12.08
N HIS A 585 7.54 8.26 -12.28
CA HIS A 585 6.98 7.83 -13.56
C HIS A 585 6.65 8.98 -14.52
N GLN A 586 6.82 10.24 -14.14
CA GLN A 586 6.60 11.40 -15.01
C GLN A 586 7.91 11.84 -15.71
N ARG A 587 7.86 11.95 -17.05
CA ARG A 587 8.98 12.47 -17.86
C ARG A 587 8.97 14.00 -18.02
N ALA A 588 7.84 14.65 -17.70
CA ALA A 588 7.65 16.10 -17.70
C ALA A 588 7.01 16.47 -16.36
N SER A 589 7.44 17.60 -15.79
CA SER A 589 7.09 18.03 -14.43
C SER A 589 5.59 17.87 -14.14
N LEU A 590 5.29 17.21 -13.02
CA LEU A 590 3.97 17.34 -12.41
C LEU A 590 3.70 18.85 -12.29
N PRO A 591 2.57 19.38 -12.78
CA PRO A 591 2.23 20.78 -12.57
C PRO A 591 1.98 20.94 -11.07
N VAL A 592 3.04 21.17 -10.31
CA VAL A 592 2.96 21.54 -8.91
C VAL A 592 2.69 23.03 -8.92
N SER A 593 1.41 23.39 -9.03
CA SER A 593 0.99 24.78 -8.89
C SER A 593 1.23 25.27 -7.47
N GLU A 594 1.20 26.58 -7.31
CA GLU A 594 1.23 27.23 -6.00
C GLU A 594 0.12 26.70 -5.08
N GLU A 595 -1.06 26.36 -5.62
CA GLU A 595 -2.19 25.82 -4.86
C GLU A 595 -1.87 24.44 -4.28
N VAL A 596 -1.20 23.56 -5.04
CA VAL A 596 -0.76 22.26 -4.53
C VAL A 596 0.22 22.44 -3.36
N VAL A 597 1.20 23.35 -3.49
CA VAL A 597 2.17 23.62 -2.42
C VAL A 597 1.49 24.21 -1.19
N LYS A 598 0.53 25.10 -1.39
CA LYS A 598 -0.26 25.71 -0.31
C LYS A 598 -1.08 24.67 0.44
N VAL A 599 -1.80 23.78 -0.25
CA VAL A 599 -2.56 22.70 0.40
C VAL A 599 -1.64 21.77 1.20
N VAL A 600 -0.46 21.45 0.67
CA VAL A 600 0.55 20.66 1.39
C VAL A 600 1.03 21.41 2.65
N ALA A 601 1.18 22.73 2.58
CA ALA A 601 1.55 23.56 3.72
C ALA A 601 0.44 23.66 4.79
N GLU A 602 -0.84 23.58 4.41
CA GLU A 602 -2.00 23.55 5.31
C GLU A 602 -2.35 22.15 5.83
N SER A 603 -1.66 21.12 5.33
CA SER A 603 -2.03 19.73 5.59
C SER A 603 -1.96 19.38 7.08
N LEU A 604 -2.95 18.59 7.51
CA LEU A 604 -3.14 18.19 8.92
C LEU A 604 -1.99 17.32 9.42
N ASP A 605 -1.47 16.44 8.57
CA ASP A 605 -0.50 15.41 8.92
C ASP A 605 0.34 15.02 7.69
N GLY A 606 1.64 14.82 7.86
CA GLY A 606 2.55 14.40 6.79
C GLY A 606 2.91 15.44 5.71
N GLY A 607 2.40 16.67 5.81
CA GLY A 607 2.65 17.74 4.84
C GLY A 607 4.13 18.08 4.65
N ASN A 608 4.93 18.05 5.72
CA ASN A 608 6.38 18.24 5.65
C ASN A 608 7.07 17.21 4.76
N ARG A 609 6.64 15.94 4.80
CA ARG A 609 7.24 14.85 4.01
C ARG A 609 6.88 14.97 2.53
N ILE A 610 5.63 15.33 2.25
CA ILE A 610 5.21 15.61 0.88
C ILE A 610 6.00 16.81 0.34
N MET A 611 6.18 17.86 1.15
CA MET A 611 6.98 19.04 0.80
C MET A 611 8.44 18.65 0.48
N GLU A 612 9.08 17.79 1.29
CA GLU A 612 10.43 17.28 1.03
C GLU A 612 10.53 16.50 -0.30
N VAL A 613 9.55 15.63 -0.58
CA VAL A 613 9.47 14.90 -1.86
C VAL A 613 9.32 15.88 -3.03
N LEU A 614 8.45 16.90 -2.91
CA LEU A 614 8.29 17.92 -3.95
C LEU A 614 9.60 18.68 -4.20
N PHE A 615 10.29 19.13 -3.14
CA PHE A 615 11.58 19.82 -3.27
C PHE A 615 12.67 18.93 -3.88
N ARG A 616 12.70 17.64 -3.53
CA ARG A 616 13.69 16.68 -4.07
C ARG A 616 13.64 16.58 -5.59
N HIS A 617 12.44 16.65 -6.18
CA HIS A 617 12.24 16.48 -7.63
C HIS A 617 12.17 17.80 -8.39
N GLN A 618 11.58 18.85 -7.82
CA GLN A 618 11.38 20.14 -8.49
C GLN A 618 12.43 21.19 -8.10
N GLY A 619 13.13 21.01 -6.97
CA GLY A 619 14.12 21.95 -6.47
C GLY A 619 13.58 23.38 -6.40
N ASN A 620 14.32 24.32 -6.99
CA ASN A 620 13.97 25.75 -7.03
C ASN A 620 12.83 26.09 -8.00
N ASN A 621 12.30 25.12 -8.77
CA ASN A 621 11.16 25.36 -9.65
C ASN A 621 9.82 25.45 -8.89
N LEU A 622 9.79 25.07 -7.60
CA LEU A 622 8.61 25.26 -6.77
C LEU A 622 8.40 26.75 -6.49
N LEU A 623 7.21 27.25 -6.84
CA LEU A 623 6.81 28.61 -6.54
C LEU A 623 6.42 28.72 -5.07
N ILE A 624 7.32 29.27 -4.26
CA ILE A 624 7.07 29.58 -2.86
C ILE A 624 6.71 31.07 -2.74
N SER A 625 5.42 31.36 -2.76
CA SER A 625 4.89 32.71 -2.57
C SER A 625 4.70 33.05 -1.09
N GLU A 626 4.37 34.31 -0.79
CA GLU A 626 3.97 34.73 0.55
C GLU A 626 2.74 33.96 1.06
N GLU A 627 1.78 33.63 0.20
CA GLU A 627 0.57 32.90 0.60
C GLU A 627 0.88 31.44 1.02
N VAL A 628 1.85 30.79 0.37
CA VAL A 628 2.34 29.46 0.79
C VAL A 628 2.99 29.52 2.17
N VAL A 629 3.83 30.54 2.41
CA VAL A 629 4.52 30.70 3.71
C VAL A 629 3.53 31.07 4.81
N LYS A 630 2.54 31.89 4.50
CA LYS A 630 1.44 32.25 5.41
C LYS A 630 0.57 31.05 5.75
N ALA A 631 0.26 30.20 4.78
CA ALA A 631 -0.42 28.92 5.00
C ALA A 631 0.37 28.01 5.96
N ALA A 632 1.67 27.85 5.74
CA ALA A 632 2.54 27.10 6.66
C ALA A 632 2.56 27.73 8.08
N ALA A 633 2.64 29.05 8.17
CA ALA A 633 2.65 29.77 9.44
C ALA A 633 1.32 29.64 10.22
N GLY A 634 0.20 29.58 9.50
CA GLY A 634 -1.13 29.37 10.06
C GLY A 634 -1.47 27.92 10.35
N ASN A 635 -0.58 26.97 10.03
CA ASN A 635 -0.85 25.54 10.23
C ASN A 635 -0.93 25.20 11.73
N MET A 636 -2.12 24.83 12.19
CA MET A 636 -2.43 24.58 13.60
C MET A 636 -1.99 23.19 14.08
N TRP A 637 -1.42 22.35 13.22
CA TRP A 637 -1.10 20.95 13.50
C TRP A 637 0.37 20.77 13.82
N VAL A 638 0.68 19.70 14.55
CA VAL A 638 1.99 19.42 15.18
C VAL A 638 3.20 19.46 14.23
N HIS A 639 2.98 19.32 12.92
CA HIS A 639 4.01 19.34 11.89
C HIS A 639 4.24 20.71 11.23
N GLY A 640 3.49 21.74 11.62
CA GLY A 640 3.64 23.12 11.13
C GLY A 640 5.09 23.67 11.23
N PRO A 641 5.80 23.51 12.36
CA PRO A 641 7.19 23.96 12.48
C PRO A 641 8.12 23.25 11.48
N GLN A 642 7.96 21.93 11.30
CA GLN A 642 8.75 21.14 10.36
C GLN A 642 8.49 21.55 8.91
N ILE A 643 7.24 21.87 8.54
CA ILE A 643 6.93 22.42 7.21
C ILE A 643 7.68 23.74 7.02
N MET A 644 7.66 24.63 8.02
CA MET A 644 8.38 25.90 7.96
C MET A 644 9.91 25.69 7.90
N GLU A 645 10.45 24.72 8.63
CA GLU A 645 11.88 24.35 8.57
C GLU A 645 12.28 23.82 7.19
N VAL A 646 11.46 22.99 6.55
CA VAL A 646 11.73 22.50 5.18
C VAL A 646 11.73 23.66 4.18
N LEU A 647 10.76 24.57 4.26
CA LEU A 647 10.72 25.78 3.43
C LEU A 647 11.98 26.65 3.66
N LEU A 648 12.40 26.78 4.92
CA LEU A 648 13.59 27.54 5.30
C LEU A 648 14.89 26.88 4.82
N GLN A 649 15.04 25.57 4.94
CA GLN A 649 16.24 24.87 4.49
C GLN A 649 16.48 25.03 2.98
N GLN A 650 15.40 25.13 2.19
CA GLN A 650 15.47 25.22 0.74
C GLN A 650 15.59 26.66 0.22
N GLN A 651 14.84 27.61 0.78
CA GLN A 651 14.85 29.02 0.33
C GLN A 651 15.77 29.91 1.18
N GLY A 652 16.19 29.48 2.37
CA GLY A 652 17.03 30.28 3.26
C GLY A 652 16.47 31.68 3.51
N LYS A 653 17.32 32.70 3.36
CA LYS A 653 16.93 34.11 3.57
C LYS A 653 16.03 34.69 2.48
N SER A 654 15.82 34.01 1.34
CA SER A 654 14.92 34.49 0.29
C SER A 654 13.46 34.10 0.51
N LEU A 655 13.13 33.42 1.62
CA LEU A 655 11.76 33.09 1.97
C LEU A 655 10.94 34.39 2.18
N PRO A 656 9.78 34.56 1.50
CA PRO A 656 8.97 35.78 1.60
C PRO A 656 8.25 35.84 2.95
N VAL A 657 8.92 36.40 3.96
CA VAL A 657 8.38 36.58 5.31
C VAL A 657 7.92 38.03 5.49
N SER A 658 6.63 38.27 5.32
CA SER A 658 5.99 39.58 5.55
C SER A 658 5.41 39.70 6.96
N GLU A 659 4.93 40.88 7.33
CA GLU A 659 4.15 41.09 8.57
C GLU A 659 2.92 40.16 8.63
N GLN A 660 2.27 39.86 7.50
CA GLN A 660 1.09 38.99 7.47
C GLN A 660 1.43 37.54 7.81
N VAL A 661 2.61 37.06 7.38
CA VAL A 661 3.12 35.73 7.74
C VAL A 661 3.38 35.64 9.25
N VAL A 662 4.08 36.63 9.81
CA VAL A 662 4.40 36.66 11.25
C VAL A 662 3.13 36.78 12.08
N LYS A 663 2.18 37.59 11.63
CA LYS A 663 0.86 37.72 12.26
C LYS A 663 0.09 36.40 12.23
N ALA A 664 0.11 35.66 11.11
CA ALA A 664 -0.54 34.35 11.03
C ALA A 664 0.05 33.34 12.04
N ALA A 665 1.38 33.32 12.22
CA ALA A 665 2.02 32.54 13.28
C ALA A 665 1.59 32.98 14.69
N ALA A 666 1.47 34.30 14.93
CA ALA A 666 1.03 34.84 16.22
C ALA A 666 -0.45 34.52 16.55
N GLU A 667 -1.32 34.48 15.54
CA GLU A 667 -2.74 34.13 15.67
C GLU A 667 -2.99 32.61 15.75
N ASN A 668 -1.96 31.80 15.47
CA ASN A 668 -2.06 30.35 15.44
C ASN A 668 -2.41 29.78 16.82
N ARG A 669 -3.61 29.20 16.93
CA ARG A 669 -4.14 28.65 18.19
C ARG A 669 -3.75 27.19 18.44
N GLY A 670 -3.09 26.56 17.46
CA GLY A 670 -2.57 25.21 17.59
C GLY A 670 -1.25 25.14 18.37
N PRO A 671 -0.85 23.95 18.85
CA PRO A 671 0.40 23.74 19.59
C PRO A 671 1.66 24.13 18.83
N SER A 672 1.56 24.32 17.51
CA SER A 672 2.67 24.66 16.62
C SER A 672 2.99 26.14 16.54
N GLY A 673 2.08 27.03 16.95
CA GLY A 673 2.27 28.48 16.87
C GLY A 673 3.62 28.97 17.46
N PRO A 674 3.97 28.59 18.71
CA PRO A 674 5.26 28.95 19.31
C PRO A 674 6.47 28.43 18.50
N GLY A 675 6.45 27.16 18.09
CA GLY A 675 7.55 26.57 17.31
C GLY A 675 7.73 27.25 15.94
N ILE A 676 6.64 27.57 15.25
CA ILE A 676 6.68 28.34 13.99
C ILE A 676 7.30 29.73 14.23
N MET A 677 6.93 30.41 15.32
CA MET A 677 7.50 31.71 15.67
C MET A 677 9.01 31.62 15.93
N GLU A 678 9.49 30.58 16.62
CA GLU A 678 10.93 30.33 16.80
C GLU A 678 11.64 30.12 15.46
N VAL A 679 11.10 29.28 14.56
CA VAL A 679 11.68 29.04 13.24
C VAL A 679 11.75 30.33 12.41
N LEU A 680 10.72 31.19 12.47
CA LEU A 680 10.73 32.50 11.81
C LEU A 680 11.84 33.41 12.35
N PHE A 681 12.08 33.42 13.66
CA PHE A 681 13.20 34.16 14.25
C PHE A 681 14.56 33.56 13.89
N GLN A 682 14.69 32.23 13.79
CA GLN A 682 15.92 31.60 13.32
C GLN A 682 16.25 32.03 11.87
N CYS A 683 15.24 32.20 11.02
CA CYS A 683 15.40 32.64 9.63
C CYS A 683 15.82 34.12 9.50
N GLN A 684 15.01 35.02 10.07
CA GLN A 684 15.10 36.47 9.80
C GLN A 684 15.82 37.24 10.92
N GLY A 685 15.99 36.64 12.10
CA GLY A 685 16.63 37.26 13.26
C GLY A 685 16.01 38.60 13.64
N GLU A 686 16.84 39.64 13.68
CA GLU A 686 16.41 41.02 13.98
C GLU A 686 15.57 41.65 12.85
N ASN A 687 15.63 41.13 11.63
CA ASN A 687 14.89 41.68 10.49
C ASN A 687 13.43 41.18 10.40
N LEU A 688 13.01 40.25 11.27
CA LEU A 688 11.63 39.75 11.27
C LEU A 688 10.64 40.92 11.54
N PRO A 689 9.63 41.14 10.68
CA PRO A 689 8.72 42.28 10.78
C PRO A 689 7.71 42.08 11.92
N VAL A 690 8.13 42.42 13.14
CA VAL A 690 7.29 42.38 14.34
C VAL A 690 6.68 43.74 14.58
N SER A 691 5.48 43.96 14.03
CA SER A 691 4.70 45.18 14.22
C SER A 691 3.81 45.12 15.47
N GLU A 692 3.19 46.24 15.83
CA GLU A 692 2.15 46.28 16.87
C GLU A 692 1.00 45.29 16.60
N ASN A 693 0.61 45.10 15.32
CA ASN A 693 -0.46 44.16 14.97
C ASN A 693 -0.07 42.70 15.28
N VAL A 694 1.20 42.34 15.10
CA VAL A 694 1.73 41.01 15.46
C VAL A 694 1.68 40.80 16.97
N VAL A 695 2.13 41.80 17.74
CA VAL A 695 2.12 41.72 19.22
C VAL A 695 0.68 41.66 19.74
N ARG A 696 -0.23 42.44 19.15
CA ARG A 696 -1.66 42.44 19.48
C ARG A 696 -2.31 41.10 19.15
N ALA A 697 -1.95 40.48 18.03
CA ALA A 697 -2.39 39.13 17.67
C ALA A 697 -1.94 38.09 18.71
N ALA A 698 -0.67 38.12 19.12
CA ALA A 698 -0.16 37.24 20.19
C ALA A 698 -0.89 37.47 21.53
N ALA A 699 -1.09 38.74 21.91
CA ALA A 699 -1.82 39.11 23.13
C ALA A 699 -3.31 38.67 23.11
N GLY A 700 -3.93 38.65 21.92
CA GLY A 700 -5.30 38.16 21.71
C GLY A 700 -5.40 36.64 21.54
N ASN A 701 -4.28 35.92 21.42
CA ASN A 701 -4.28 34.47 21.25
C ASN A 701 -4.62 33.78 22.58
N SER A 702 -5.78 33.12 22.61
CA SER A 702 -6.32 32.52 23.83
C SER A 702 -5.76 31.14 24.16
N HIS A 703 -4.86 30.58 23.36
CA HIS A 703 -4.33 29.23 23.56
C HIS A 703 -2.84 29.26 23.92
N HIS A 704 -2.02 29.76 22.97
CA HIS A 704 -0.55 29.79 23.06
C HIS A 704 0.03 31.21 23.00
N GLY A 705 -0.80 32.22 23.26
CA GLY A 705 -0.38 33.63 23.33
C GLY A 705 0.74 33.91 24.32
N PRO A 706 0.73 33.36 25.56
CA PRO A 706 1.83 33.55 26.51
C PRO A 706 3.19 33.11 25.96
N GLU A 707 3.27 31.90 25.40
CA GLU A 707 4.49 31.31 24.87
C GLU A 707 5.01 32.12 23.66
N ILE A 708 4.12 32.50 22.75
CA ILE A 708 4.47 33.36 21.61
C ILE A 708 4.98 34.71 22.10
N LEU A 709 4.34 35.31 23.10
CA LEU A 709 4.74 36.61 23.63
C LEU A 709 6.09 36.55 24.37
N GLU A 710 6.38 35.48 25.09
CA GLU A 710 7.70 35.22 25.68
C GLU A 710 8.79 35.14 24.61
N ILE A 711 8.55 34.41 23.51
CA ILE A 711 9.49 34.34 22.37
C ILE A 711 9.72 35.74 21.78
N LEU A 712 8.65 36.52 21.57
CA LEU A 712 8.76 37.90 21.06
C LEU A 712 9.61 38.78 22.00
N PHE A 713 9.41 38.68 23.32
CA PHE A 713 10.22 39.42 24.29
C PHE A 713 11.66 38.92 24.38
N GLN A 714 11.90 37.62 24.25
CA GLN A 714 13.25 37.05 24.23
C GLN A 714 14.09 37.61 23.06
N HIS A 715 13.47 37.81 21.90
CA HIS A 715 14.17 38.28 20.69
C HIS A 715 14.16 39.80 20.49
N ARG A 716 13.19 40.54 21.04
CA ARG A 716 13.06 42.01 20.83
C ARG A 716 13.19 42.82 22.13
N GLY A 717 13.00 42.20 23.30
CA GLY A 717 13.14 42.85 24.60
C GLY A 717 12.33 44.16 24.72
N GLU A 718 13.01 45.25 25.04
CA GLU A 718 12.40 46.57 25.19
C GLU A 718 11.94 47.20 23.87
N SER A 719 12.43 46.74 22.72
CA SER A 719 12.05 47.28 21.40
C SER A 719 10.68 46.80 20.90
N LEU A 720 10.07 45.82 21.57
CA LEU A 720 8.76 45.29 21.18
C LEU A 720 7.64 46.35 21.32
N PRO A 721 6.82 46.60 20.27
CA PRO A 721 5.77 47.61 20.32
C PRO A 721 4.60 47.14 21.19
N VAL A 722 4.58 47.57 22.45
CA VAL A 722 3.50 47.32 23.40
C VAL A 722 2.68 48.59 23.56
N SER A 723 1.66 48.75 22.72
CA SER A 723 0.70 49.86 22.74
C SER A 723 -0.46 49.61 23.71
N GLU A 724 -1.33 50.60 23.87
CA GLU A 724 -2.58 50.46 24.64
C GLU A 724 -3.46 49.33 24.08
N GLU A 725 -3.53 49.22 22.75
CA GLU A 725 -4.34 48.24 22.03
C GLU A 725 -3.84 46.81 22.27
N VAL A 726 -2.53 46.61 22.43
CA VAL A 726 -1.93 45.32 22.84
C VAL A 726 -2.37 44.95 24.25
N VAL A 727 -2.27 45.89 25.19
CA VAL A 727 -2.66 45.66 26.60
C VAL A 727 -4.17 45.44 26.71
N GLN A 728 -4.96 46.15 25.92
CA GLN A 728 -6.41 45.97 25.85
C GLN A 728 -6.76 44.57 25.32
N ALA A 729 -6.09 44.10 24.27
CA ALA A 729 -6.27 42.74 23.75
C ALA A 729 -5.92 41.68 24.79
N ALA A 730 -4.84 41.86 25.56
CA ALA A 730 -4.49 40.98 26.67
C ALA A 730 -5.55 40.99 27.80
N ALA A 731 -6.04 42.17 28.19
CA ALA A 731 -7.04 42.33 29.24
C ALA A 731 -8.38 41.67 28.88
N GLY A 732 -8.79 41.77 27.61
CA GLY A 732 -10.00 41.15 27.08
C GLY A 732 -9.85 39.69 26.65
N ASN A 733 -8.64 39.11 26.71
CA ASN A 733 -8.40 37.73 26.29
C ASN A 733 -9.08 36.76 27.26
N SER A 734 -9.96 35.92 26.72
CA SER A 734 -10.82 35.03 27.49
C SER A 734 -9.99 34.06 28.35
N HIS A 735 -9.14 33.22 27.76
CA HIS A 735 -8.56 32.10 28.50
C HIS A 735 -7.18 32.39 29.11
N ARG A 736 -6.30 33.08 28.38
CA ARG A 736 -4.89 33.25 28.76
C ARG A 736 -4.54 34.69 29.17
N GLY A 737 -5.51 35.59 29.20
CA GLY A 737 -5.30 37.02 29.43
C GLY A 737 -4.53 37.36 30.71
N TYR A 738 -4.78 36.64 31.82
CA TYR A 738 -4.03 36.85 33.06
C TYR A 738 -2.53 36.56 32.90
N GLN A 739 -2.17 35.45 32.27
CA GLN A 739 -0.75 35.07 32.04
C GLN A 739 -0.07 36.06 31.10
N ILE A 740 -0.75 36.45 30.02
CA ILE A 740 -0.27 37.45 29.07
C ILE A 740 -0.05 38.80 29.79
N MET A 741 -1.00 39.22 30.63
CA MET A 741 -0.88 40.45 31.42
C MET A 741 0.32 40.39 32.38
N MET A 742 0.57 39.25 33.03
CA MET A 742 1.72 39.06 33.89
C MET A 742 3.06 39.17 33.13
N ILE A 743 3.15 38.60 31.92
CA ILE A 743 4.33 38.72 31.04
C ILE A 743 4.56 40.19 30.65
N LEU A 744 3.51 40.88 30.18
CA LEU A 744 3.59 42.30 29.82
C LEU A 744 4.07 43.16 31.00
N ILE A 745 3.55 42.90 32.20
CA ILE A 745 3.92 43.60 33.43
C ILE A 745 5.36 43.27 33.85
N GLN A 746 5.81 42.03 33.68
CA GLN A 746 7.18 41.63 33.99
C GLN A 746 8.19 42.38 33.11
N HIS A 747 7.90 42.55 31.82
CA HIS A 747 8.82 43.16 30.86
C HIS A 747 8.70 44.70 30.72
N ARG A 748 7.54 45.30 31.02
CA ARG A 748 7.33 46.77 30.92
C ARG A 748 7.18 47.45 32.28
N GLY A 749 6.81 46.71 33.32
CA GLY A 749 6.69 47.25 34.67
C GLY A 749 5.78 48.49 34.73
N LYS A 750 6.36 49.65 35.07
CA LYS A 750 5.64 50.92 35.17
C LYS A 750 5.37 51.61 33.83
N SER A 751 6.04 51.22 32.75
CA SER A 751 5.85 51.83 31.42
C SER A 751 4.71 51.20 30.63
N LEU A 752 3.99 50.23 31.20
CA LEU A 752 2.86 49.58 30.55
C LEU A 752 1.68 50.57 30.37
N PRO A 753 1.17 50.79 29.14
CA PRO A 753 0.07 51.71 28.89
C PRO A 753 -1.25 51.10 29.38
N VAL A 754 -1.73 51.55 30.54
CA VAL A 754 -3.03 51.17 31.09
C VAL A 754 -3.96 52.37 31.03
N SER A 755 -4.95 52.29 30.13
CA SER A 755 -5.98 53.31 29.92
C SER A 755 -7.34 52.89 30.49
N GLU A 756 -8.34 53.77 30.41
CA GLU A 756 -9.74 53.43 30.74
C GLU A 756 -10.26 52.24 29.91
N GLU A 757 -9.89 52.15 28.62
CA GLU A 757 -10.37 51.09 27.74
C GLU A 757 -9.71 49.73 28.05
N VAL A 758 -8.47 49.72 28.56
CA VAL A 758 -7.83 48.51 29.10
C VAL A 758 -8.58 48.01 30.35
N VAL A 759 -8.86 48.90 31.29
CA VAL A 759 -9.59 48.55 32.53
C VAL A 759 -11.01 48.09 32.21
N LYS A 760 -11.67 48.74 31.25
CA LYS A 760 -12.98 48.34 30.76
C LYS A 760 -12.93 46.96 30.11
N ALA A 761 -11.92 46.66 29.28
CA ALA A 761 -11.76 45.34 28.67
C ALA A 761 -11.59 44.23 29.74
N ALA A 762 -10.83 44.49 30.81
CA ALA A 762 -10.73 43.57 31.95
C ALA A 762 -12.09 43.38 32.65
N ALA A 763 -12.87 44.47 32.81
CA ALA A 763 -14.21 44.42 33.41
C ALA A 763 -15.24 43.65 32.55
N GLU A 764 -15.09 43.68 31.22
CA GLU A 764 -15.95 42.96 30.27
C GLU A 764 -15.56 41.49 30.11
N ASN A 765 -14.38 41.08 30.59
CA ASN A 765 -13.86 39.73 30.45
C ASN A 765 -14.73 38.71 31.21
N ARG A 766 -15.30 37.76 30.47
CA ARG A 766 -16.28 36.79 30.99
C ARG A 766 -15.67 35.52 31.57
N GLU A 767 -14.35 35.45 31.68
CA GLU A 767 -13.59 34.32 32.19
C GLU A 767 -13.00 34.63 33.57
N PRO A 768 -12.57 33.62 34.35
CA PRO A 768 -11.99 33.82 35.69
C PRO A 768 -10.73 34.70 35.70
N SER A 769 -10.12 34.92 34.55
CA SER A 769 -8.99 35.83 34.36
C SER A 769 -9.37 37.30 34.59
N GLY A 770 -10.62 37.70 34.33
CA GLY A 770 -11.09 39.10 34.45
C GLY A 770 -10.85 39.72 35.83
N PRO A 771 -11.41 39.14 36.92
CA PRO A 771 -11.14 39.62 38.28
C PRO A 771 -9.65 39.63 38.65
N ALA A 772 -8.89 38.61 38.23
CA ALA A 772 -7.46 38.52 38.51
C ALA A 772 -6.65 39.60 37.79
N ILE A 773 -6.99 39.91 36.54
CA ILE A 773 -6.41 41.02 35.78
C ILE A 773 -6.73 42.35 36.47
N MET A 774 -8.00 42.56 36.87
CA MET A 774 -8.43 43.77 37.57
C MET A 774 -7.62 44.00 38.86
N GLU A 775 -7.44 42.95 39.67
CA GLU A 775 -6.66 43.00 40.91
C GLU A 775 -5.18 43.35 40.64
N VAL A 776 -4.57 42.75 39.62
CA VAL A 776 -3.18 43.06 39.23
C VAL A 776 -3.04 44.51 38.75
N LEU A 777 -4.00 45.04 38.00
CA LEU A 777 -4.01 46.44 37.57
C LEU A 777 -4.09 47.39 38.76
N PHE A 778 -4.92 47.09 39.77
CA PHE A 778 -4.99 47.87 41.01
C PHE A 778 -3.72 47.80 41.83
N GLN A 779 -3.09 46.63 41.98
CA GLN A 779 -1.81 46.51 42.69
C GLN A 779 -0.70 47.38 42.07
N ARG A 780 -0.80 47.68 40.77
CA ARG A 780 0.21 48.46 40.04
C ARG A 780 -0.08 49.96 40.03
N GLN A 781 -1.29 50.38 39.69
CA GLN A 781 -1.64 51.80 39.56
C GLN A 781 -2.33 52.39 40.80
N GLY A 782 -2.83 51.54 41.71
CA GLY A 782 -3.53 51.94 42.93
C GLY A 782 -4.65 52.94 42.63
N GLU A 783 -4.62 54.07 43.32
CA GLU A 783 -5.60 55.16 43.13
C GLU A 783 -5.56 55.83 41.76
N ASN A 784 -4.48 55.67 41.00
CA ASN A 784 -4.35 56.28 39.67
C ASN A 784 -5.00 55.45 38.55
N LEU A 785 -5.50 54.24 38.84
CA LEU A 785 -6.17 53.40 37.84
C LEU A 785 -7.45 54.10 37.33
N PRO A 786 -7.62 54.28 36.00
CA PRO A 786 -8.75 55.02 35.42
C PRO A 786 -10.05 54.22 35.51
N VAL A 787 -10.76 54.37 36.63
CA VAL A 787 -12.05 53.72 36.88
C VAL A 787 -13.17 54.73 36.70
N SER A 788 -13.77 54.76 35.51
CA SER A 788 -14.92 55.61 35.19
C SER A 788 -16.25 54.88 35.38
N GLU A 789 -17.36 55.61 35.23
CA GLU A 789 -18.69 55.00 35.17
C GLU A 789 -18.82 53.95 34.04
N LYS A 790 -18.09 54.11 32.92
CA LYS A 790 -18.11 53.11 31.84
C LYS A 790 -17.54 51.78 32.29
N VAL A 791 -16.45 51.79 33.06
CA VAL A 791 -15.83 50.59 33.65
C VAL A 791 -16.79 49.91 34.63
N VAL A 792 -17.43 50.70 35.50
CA VAL A 792 -18.43 50.17 36.45
C VAL A 792 -19.61 49.56 35.70
N ARG A 793 -20.09 50.22 34.63
CA ARG A 793 -21.17 49.71 33.78
C ARG A 793 -20.79 48.42 33.03
N ALA A 794 -19.54 48.28 32.61
CA ALA A 794 -19.01 47.05 32.06
C ALA A 794 -19.06 45.91 33.09
N ALA A 795 -18.58 46.14 34.32
CA ALA A 795 -18.59 45.15 35.40
C ALA A 795 -20.02 44.69 35.75
N VAL A 796 -20.98 45.62 35.92
CA VAL A 796 -22.37 45.24 36.27
C VAL A 796 -23.12 44.53 35.13
N ARG A 797 -22.66 44.67 33.88
CA ARG A 797 -23.19 43.93 32.73
C ARG A 797 -22.54 42.58 32.53
N ASN A 798 -21.37 42.35 33.13
CA ASN A 798 -20.68 41.09 33.06
C ASN A 798 -21.49 40.02 33.82
N SER A 799 -22.02 39.07 33.06
CA SER A 799 -22.92 38.03 33.56
C SER A 799 -22.19 36.82 34.15
N CYS A 800 -20.87 36.78 34.06
CA CYS A 800 -20.07 35.64 34.48
C CYS A 800 -19.33 35.94 35.79
N TRP A 801 -18.55 37.03 35.81
CA TRP A 801 -17.67 37.43 36.92
C TRP A 801 -17.88 38.89 37.35
N GLY A 802 -18.99 39.49 36.93
CA GLY A 802 -19.36 40.87 37.30
C GLY A 802 -19.42 41.13 38.81
N PRO A 803 -19.99 40.24 39.65
CA PRO A 803 -19.99 40.41 41.10
C PRO A 803 -18.58 40.53 41.66
N GLU A 804 -17.67 39.64 41.29
CA GLU A 804 -16.29 39.59 41.77
C GLU A 804 -15.51 40.83 41.33
N ILE A 805 -15.64 41.23 40.05
CA ILE A 805 -15.03 42.46 39.53
C ILE A 805 -15.56 43.69 40.27
N LEU A 806 -16.87 43.75 40.50
CA LEU A 806 -17.51 44.87 41.19
C LEU A 806 -17.07 44.94 42.67
N GLU A 807 -16.92 43.79 43.33
CA GLU A 807 -16.41 43.73 44.70
C GLU A 807 -14.96 44.23 44.75
N THR A 808 -14.09 43.83 43.82
CA THR A 808 -12.73 44.37 43.68
C THR A 808 -12.74 45.89 43.47
N LEU A 809 -13.62 46.41 42.60
CA LEU A 809 -13.77 47.86 42.40
C LEU A 809 -14.15 48.58 43.70
N PHE A 810 -15.08 48.03 44.50
CA PHE A 810 -15.46 48.60 45.78
C PHE A 810 -14.40 48.46 46.86
N GLN A 811 -13.64 47.37 46.89
CA GLN A 811 -12.53 47.20 47.83
C GLN A 811 -11.47 48.31 47.66
N HIS A 812 -11.16 48.68 46.41
CA HIS A 812 -10.12 49.68 46.13
C HIS A 812 -10.65 51.13 46.06
N ARG A 813 -11.91 51.38 45.69
CA ARG A 813 -12.47 52.77 45.57
C ARG A 813 -13.54 53.11 46.60
N GLY A 814 -14.15 52.11 47.23
CA GLY A 814 -15.21 52.28 48.22
C GLY A 814 -16.32 53.24 47.77
N LYS A 815 -16.52 54.32 48.54
CA LYS A 815 -17.56 55.34 48.27
C LYS A 815 -17.25 56.27 47.10
N SER A 816 -16.01 56.33 46.61
CA SER A 816 -15.64 57.19 45.48
C SER A 816 -15.97 56.59 44.11
N LEU A 817 -16.34 55.30 44.05
CA LEU A 817 -16.70 54.62 42.80
C LEU A 817 -17.93 55.30 42.13
N PRO A 818 -17.87 55.67 40.84
CA PRO A 818 -18.95 56.36 40.15
C PRO A 818 -20.11 55.41 39.87
N VAL A 819 -21.14 55.47 40.72
CA VAL A 819 -22.39 54.71 40.57
C VAL A 819 -23.52 55.68 40.28
N SER A 820 -24.13 55.56 39.11
CA SER A 820 -25.24 56.40 38.63
C SER A 820 -26.55 55.62 38.52
N GLU A 821 -27.66 56.32 38.25
CA GLU A 821 -28.94 55.68 37.91
C GLU A 821 -28.85 54.74 36.70
N GLU A 822 -28.03 55.07 35.70
CA GLU A 822 -27.82 54.22 34.52
C GLU A 822 -26.94 52.99 34.84
N THR A 823 -26.11 53.05 35.88
CA THR A 823 -25.37 51.90 36.42
C THR A 823 -26.32 50.93 37.11
N VAL A 824 -27.21 51.43 37.97
CA VAL A 824 -28.22 50.62 38.67
C VAL A 824 -29.18 49.98 37.66
N LYS A 825 -29.62 50.73 36.64
CA LYS A 825 -30.44 50.21 35.55
C LYS A 825 -29.73 49.12 34.74
N ALA A 826 -28.42 49.27 34.49
CA ALA A 826 -27.64 48.24 33.82
C ALA A 826 -27.54 46.95 34.66
N ALA A 827 -27.33 47.07 35.98
CA ALA A 827 -27.35 45.94 36.91
C ALA A 827 -28.72 45.25 36.95
N ALA A 828 -29.80 46.03 36.98
CA ALA A 828 -31.18 45.55 36.96
C ALA A 828 -31.51 44.75 35.68
N GLY A 829 -30.92 45.11 34.55
CA GLY A 829 -31.07 44.41 33.27
C GLY A 829 -30.17 43.17 33.10
N ASN A 830 -29.30 42.86 34.06
CA ASN A 830 -28.45 41.67 34.01
C ASN A 830 -29.25 40.44 34.43
N SER A 831 -29.61 39.59 33.46
CA SER A 831 -30.49 38.44 33.69
C SER A 831 -29.84 37.35 34.54
N HIS A 832 -28.51 37.18 34.52
CA HIS A 832 -27.86 36.02 35.14
C HIS A 832 -27.33 36.31 36.54
N ARG A 833 -26.65 37.45 36.72
CA ARG A 833 -25.99 37.83 37.99
C ARG A 833 -26.56 39.12 38.59
N GLY A 834 -27.62 39.67 37.99
CA GLY A 834 -28.21 40.95 38.40
C GLY A 834 -28.55 41.02 39.89
N TYR A 835 -29.11 39.95 40.47
CA TYR A 835 -29.40 39.89 41.91
C TYR A 835 -28.15 40.09 42.78
N GLN A 836 -27.08 39.31 42.54
CA GLN A 836 -25.84 39.41 43.30
C GLN A 836 -25.18 40.78 43.14
N ILE A 837 -25.14 41.29 41.91
CA ILE A 837 -24.61 42.62 41.58
C ILE A 837 -25.41 43.70 42.32
N MET A 838 -26.74 43.61 42.33
CA MET A 838 -27.59 44.55 43.04
C MET A 838 -27.37 44.49 44.55
N MET A 839 -27.21 43.30 45.14
CA MET A 839 -26.90 43.16 46.56
C MET A 839 -25.56 43.81 46.93
N ILE A 840 -24.53 43.66 46.10
CA ILE A 840 -23.24 44.34 46.29
C ILE A 840 -23.41 45.86 46.25
N LEU A 841 -24.14 46.39 45.25
CA LEU A 841 -24.43 47.82 45.14
C LEU A 841 -25.17 48.35 46.39
N ILE A 842 -26.18 47.61 46.86
CA ILE A 842 -26.94 47.93 48.07
C ILE A 842 -26.06 47.88 49.32
N GLN A 843 -25.21 46.87 49.47
CA GLN A 843 -24.31 46.72 50.62
C GLN A 843 -23.35 47.91 50.74
N HIS A 844 -22.79 48.38 49.62
CA HIS A 844 -21.78 49.46 49.62
C HIS A 844 -22.37 50.88 49.55
N ARG A 845 -23.58 51.07 49.02
CA ARG A 845 -24.24 52.40 48.89
C ARG A 845 -25.42 52.62 49.83
N GLY A 846 -26.05 51.55 50.32
CA GLY A 846 -27.21 51.61 51.22
C GLY A 846 -28.33 52.51 50.68
N LYS A 847 -28.85 53.40 51.55
CA LYS A 847 -29.89 54.37 51.19
C LYS A 847 -29.47 55.40 50.14
N ASN A 848 -28.17 55.54 49.86
CA ASN A 848 -27.64 56.49 48.88
C ASN A 848 -27.49 55.88 47.48
N LEU A 849 -28.05 54.69 47.23
CA LEU A 849 -28.05 54.07 45.91
C LEU A 849 -28.97 54.89 44.97
N PRO A 850 -28.47 55.42 43.84
CA PRO A 850 -29.26 56.23 42.92
C PRO A 850 -30.17 55.33 42.08
N VAL A 851 -31.39 55.07 42.55
CA VAL A 851 -32.37 54.22 41.86
C VAL A 851 -33.39 55.09 41.12
N SER A 852 -33.43 54.96 39.80
CA SER A 852 -34.42 55.63 38.94
C SER A 852 -35.62 54.76 38.63
N GLU A 853 -36.73 55.38 38.22
CA GLU A 853 -37.92 54.67 37.74
C GLU A 853 -37.58 53.70 36.58
N LYS A 854 -36.65 54.10 35.69
CA LYS A 854 -36.18 53.23 34.60
C LYS A 854 -35.46 51.99 35.12
N ALA A 855 -34.70 52.09 36.21
CA ALA A 855 -34.06 50.95 36.85
C ALA A 855 -35.09 50.00 37.47
N VAL A 856 -36.11 50.55 38.17
CA VAL A 856 -37.20 49.75 38.75
C VAL A 856 -38.03 49.06 37.66
N LYS A 857 -38.31 49.75 36.54
CA LYS A 857 -38.96 49.16 35.36
C LYS A 857 -38.13 48.01 34.78
N ALA A 858 -36.81 48.16 34.71
CA ALA A 858 -35.90 47.11 34.24
C ALA A 858 -35.89 45.88 35.18
N VAL A 859 -35.91 46.10 36.50
CA VAL A 859 -36.06 45.03 37.51
C VAL A 859 -37.38 44.28 37.32
N ALA A 860 -38.50 45.02 37.21
CA ALA A 860 -39.84 44.44 37.06
C ALA A 860 -39.96 43.60 35.78
N GLY A 861 -39.25 43.97 34.71
CA GLY A 861 -39.19 43.22 33.45
C GLY A 861 -38.08 42.15 33.38
N ASN A 862 -37.26 41.96 34.42
CA ASN A 862 -36.18 40.99 34.41
C ASN A 862 -36.73 39.56 34.54
N ARG A 863 -36.53 38.75 33.50
CA ARG A 863 -37.13 37.42 33.34
C ARG A 863 -36.49 36.30 34.16
N CYS A 864 -35.45 36.59 34.91
CA CYS A 864 -34.68 35.57 35.63
C CYS A 864 -34.65 35.81 37.14
N CYS A 865 -34.43 37.05 37.59
CA CYS A 865 -34.31 37.39 39.02
C CYS A 865 -35.19 38.57 39.47
N GLY A 866 -36.22 38.92 38.67
CA GLY A 866 -37.12 40.05 38.92
C GLY A 866 -37.74 40.10 40.33
N PRO A 867 -38.34 39.02 40.87
CA PRO A 867 -38.95 39.03 42.21
C PRO A 867 -37.92 39.31 43.32
N GLY A 868 -36.78 38.61 43.33
CA GLY A 868 -35.74 38.82 44.34
C GLY A 868 -35.12 40.22 44.25
N LEU A 869 -34.92 40.74 43.03
CA LEU A 869 -34.39 42.09 42.81
C LEU A 869 -35.35 43.17 43.31
N ILE A 870 -36.65 43.05 43.04
CA ILE A 870 -37.63 44.06 43.45
C ILE A 870 -37.84 44.03 44.97
N GLU A 871 -37.85 42.84 45.57
CA GLU A 871 -37.92 42.67 47.03
C GLU A 871 -36.72 43.32 47.73
N ALA A 872 -35.50 43.05 47.26
CA ALA A 872 -34.28 43.64 47.84
C ALA A 872 -34.33 45.18 47.76
N LEU A 873 -34.74 45.76 46.63
CA LEU A 873 -34.87 47.21 46.50
C LEU A 873 -35.91 47.79 47.47
N PHE A 874 -37.05 47.11 47.67
CA PHE A 874 -38.07 47.54 48.63
C PHE A 874 -37.61 47.43 50.09
N GLN A 875 -36.93 46.35 50.47
CA GLN A 875 -36.40 46.19 51.84
C GLN A 875 -35.40 47.29 52.20
N HIS A 876 -34.61 47.77 51.23
CA HIS A 876 -33.55 48.75 51.48
C HIS A 876 -33.95 50.21 51.26
N LEU A 877 -34.85 50.51 50.31
CA LEU A 877 -35.28 51.89 50.00
C LEU A 877 -36.71 52.21 50.46
N GLY A 878 -37.52 51.20 50.76
CA GLY A 878 -38.89 51.34 51.27
C GLY A 878 -39.74 52.27 50.40
N GLU A 879 -40.34 53.28 51.04
CA GLU A 879 -41.19 54.26 50.37
C GLU A 879 -40.43 55.24 49.45
N ASN A 880 -39.11 55.15 49.30
CA ASN A 880 -38.34 56.00 48.39
C ASN A 880 -38.15 55.38 46.99
N LEU A 881 -38.62 54.14 46.75
CA LEU A 881 -38.43 53.46 45.47
C LEU A 881 -39.38 54.00 44.36
N PRO A 882 -38.91 54.59 43.25
CA PRO A 882 -39.82 55.18 42.25
C PRO A 882 -40.61 54.10 41.50
N VAL A 883 -41.89 53.93 41.85
CA VAL A 883 -42.84 52.99 41.23
C VAL A 883 -43.93 53.77 40.52
N SER A 884 -44.21 53.41 39.27
CA SER A 884 -45.25 54.01 38.43
C SER A 884 -46.11 52.94 37.74
N GLU A 885 -47.17 53.36 37.04
CA GLU A 885 -47.99 52.46 36.20
C GLU A 885 -47.13 51.73 35.14
N GLU A 886 -46.07 52.36 34.64
CA GLU A 886 -45.16 51.77 33.65
C GLU A 886 -44.30 50.65 34.23
N VAL A 887 -43.99 50.68 35.53
CA VAL A 887 -43.34 49.57 36.25
C VAL A 887 -44.30 48.39 36.37
N VAL A 888 -45.57 48.64 36.66
CA VAL A 888 -46.62 47.60 36.75
C VAL A 888 -46.84 46.93 35.39
N LYS A 889 -46.89 47.72 34.30
CA LYS A 889 -46.96 47.17 32.93
C LYS A 889 -45.74 46.34 32.56
N ALA A 890 -44.53 46.75 32.98
CA ALA A 890 -43.32 45.97 32.75
C ALA A 890 -43.33 44.64 33.52
N ALA A 891 -43.84 44.62 34.75
CA ALA A 891 -44.06 43.39 35.51
C ALA A 891 -45.05 42.45 34.80
N ALA A 892 -46.11 43.00 34.19
CA ALA A 892 -47.10 42.23 33.44
C ALA A 892 -46.53 41.51 32.21
N GLY A 893 -45.49 42.08 31.59
CA GLY A 893 -44.79 41.52 30.43
C GLY A 893 -43.67 40.52 30.78
N ASN A 894 -43.53 40.17 32.07
CA ASN A 894 -42.55 39.20 32.55
C ASN A 894 -43.08 37.74 32.40
N ASN A 895 -42.24 36.75 32.68
CA ASN A 895 -42.63 35.33 32.66
C ASN A 895 -43.80 35.09 33.61
N ALA A 896 -44.84 34.38 33.15
CA ALA A 896 -46.11 34.19 33.86
C ALA A 896 -45.96 33.66 35.30
N GLU A 897 -44.90 32.90 35.58
CA GLU A 897 -44.57 32.37 36.90
C GLU A 897 -44.15 33.46 37.91
N PHE A 898 -43.48 34.53 37.46
CA PHE A 898 -42.97 35.60 38.33
C PHE A 898 -43.91 36.79 38.48
N VAL A 899 -44.88 36.94 37.57
CA VAL A 899 -45.82 38.08 37.58
C VAL A 899 -46.60 38.19 38.91
N PRO A 900 -47.18 37.11 39.47
CA PRO A 900 -47.95 37.22 40.72
C PRO A 900 -47.13 37.74 41.90
N GLU A 901 -45.88 37.27 42.04
CA GLU A 901 -45.02 37.65 43.17
C GLU A 901 -44.50 39.09 43.04
N ILE A 902 -44.12 39.53 41.83
CA ILE A 902 -43.69 40.92 41.59
C ILE A 902 -44.84 41.90 41.90
N LEU A 903 -46.06 41.59 41.44
CA LEU A 903 -47.25 42.42 41.71
C LEU A 903 -47.62 42.44 43.21
N ARG A 904 -47.47 41.30 43.91
CA ARG A 904 -47.66 41.20 45.36
C ARG A 904 -46.68 42.08 46.13
N LEU A 905 -45.39 42.01 45.79
CA LEU A 905 -44.35 42.84 46.41
C LEU A 905 -44.61 44.34 46.17
N ILE A 906 -45.01 44.75 44.96
CA ILE A 906 -45.39 46.14 44.68
C ILE A 906 -46.55 46.58 45.60
N LEU A 907 -47.57 45.74 45.79
CA LEU A 907 -48.71 46.08 46.64
C LEU A 907 -48.34 46.16 48.12
N ILE A 908 -47.53 45.25 48.65
CA ILE A 908 -47.08 45.28 50.06
C ILE A 908 -46.41 46.62 50.40
N TYR A 909 -45.57 47.13 49.51
CA TYR A 909 -44.77 48.34 49.77
C TYR A 909 -45.38 49.64 49.21
N ARG A 910 -46.42 49.57 48.35
CA ARG A 910 -47.09 50.75 47.73
C ARG A 910 -48.61 50.78 47.87
N ALA A 911 -49.21 49.99 48.76
CA ALA A 911 -50.68 49.92 48.98
C ALA A 911 -51.37 51.28 49.17
N LYS A 912 -50.66 52.29 49.70
CA LYS A 912 -51.20 53.64 49.96
C LYS A 912 -51.26 54.57 48.75
N SER A 913 -50.87 54.11 47.55
CA SER A 913 -50.92 54.90 46.31
C SER A 913 -52.07 54.43 45.40
N PRO A 914 -53.23 55.13 45.37
CA PRO A 914 -54.40 54.70 44.61
C PRO A 914 -54.15 54.42 43.11
N PRO A 915 -53.37 55.23 42.36
CA PRO A 915 -53.12 54.98 40.94
C PRO A 915 -52.34 53.68 40.68
N ILE A 916 -51.41 53.32 41.58
CA ILE A 916 -50.60 52.09 41.46
C ILE A 916 -51.44 50.88 41.85
N TYR A 917 -52.24 51.00 42.92
CA TYR A 917 -53.16 49.96 43.37
C TYR A 917 -54.15 49.56 42.28
N GLU A 918 -54.81 50.54 41.65
CA GLU A 918 -55.73 50.30 40.52
C GLU A 918 -55.02 49.69 39.30
N ALA A 919 -53.81 50.15 38.98
CA ALA A 919 -53.01 49.60 37.88
C ALA A 919 -52.65 48.12 38.09
N VAL A 920 -52.30 47.72 39.31
CA VAL A 920 -52.00 46.32 39.64
C VAL A 920 -53.26 45.46 39.54
N LEU A 921 -54.41 45.93 40.06
CA LEU A 921 -55.69 45.21 39.99
C LEU A 921 -56.16 45.00 38.54
N LYS A 922 -56.09 46.04 37.71
CA LYS A 922 -56.41 45.96 36.28
C LYS A 922 -55.52 44.95 35.55
N THR A 923 -54.23 44.94 35.89
CA THR A 923 -53.25 44.02 35.30
C THR A 923 -53.49 42.57 35.73
N ALA A 924 -53.75 42.32 37.01
CA ALA A 924 -54.06 41.00 37.55
C ALA A 924 -55.36 40.41 36.94
N GLY A 925 -56.38 41.25 36.77
CA GLY A 925 -57.64 40.87 36.11
C GLY A 925 -57.46 40.52 34.62
N ASN A 926 -56.66 41.29 33.89
CA ASN A 926 -56.38 41.04 32.48
C ASN A 926 -55.59 39.73 32.24
N LEU A 927 -54.72 39.34 33.17
CA LEU A 927 -53.89 38.13 33.07
C LEU A 927 -54.54 36.86 33.65
N LYS A 928 -55.80 36.93 34.14
CA LYS A 928 -56.53 35.82 34.79
C LYS A 928 -55.73 35.13 35.92
N ILE A 929 -54.93 35.89 36.67
CA ILE A 929 -54.17 35.37 37.81
C ILE A 929 -55.20 34.94 38.88
N GLU A 930 -55.09 33.69 39.39
CA GLU A 930 -56.11 33.09 40.28
C GLU A 930 -56.42 33.98 41.50
N LEU A 931 -57.73 34.16 41.76
CA LEU A 931 -58.32 34.99 42.81
C LEU A 931 -57.86 34.67 44.25
N GLY A 932 -57.19 33.52 44.48
CA GLY A 932 -56.60 33.18 45.78
C GLY A 932 -55.45 34.09 46.20
N LEU A 933 -54.66 34.60 45.25
CA LEU A 933 -53.63 35.61 45.51
C LEU A 933 -54.22 37.01 45.72
N VAL A 934 -55.34 37.31 45.06
CA VAL A 934 -56.09 38.57 45.26
C VAL A 934 -56.65 38.66 46.69
N ALA A 935 -57.07 37.54 47.30
CA ALA A 935 -57.51 37.51 48.69
C ALA A 935 -56.38 37.84 49.70
N ALA A 936 -55.12 37.46 49.42
CA ALA A 936 -53.97 37.82 50.26
C ALA A 936 -53.57 39.30 50.10
N LEU A 937 -53.92 39.95 48.97
CA LEU A 937 -53.72 41.38 48.73
C LEU A 937 -54.67 42.28 49.55
N TYR A 938 -55.75 41.73 50.11
CA TYR A 938 -56.70 42.45 50.96
C TYR A 938 -56.30 42.50 52.46
N ALA A 939 -55.35 41.68 52.90
CA ALA A 939 -55.19 41.38 54.33
C ALA A 939 -54.50 42.45 55.21
N PRO A 940 -53.59 43.34 54.75
CA PRO A 940 -53.05 44.38 55.63
C PRO A 940 -53.64 45.79 55.41
N VAL A 941 -54.58 45.99 54.48
CA VAL A 941 -55.16 47.33 54.21
C VAL A 941 -56.38 47.61 55.11
N GLN A 942 -56.92 46.60 55.81
CA GLN A 942 -58.08 46.80 56.70
C GLN A 942 -57.74 47.19 58.15
N GLU A 943 -56.47 47.25 58.57
CA GLU A 943 -56.13 47.59 59.98
C GLU A 943 -55.57 49.00 60.21
N ASN A 944 -55.44 49.87 59.19
CA ASN A 944 -55.00 51.27 59.40
C ASN A 944 -55.63 52.29 58.42
N ILE A 945 -56.95 52.20 58.18
CA ILE A 945 -57.76 53.36 57.73
C ILE A 945 -58.38 54.01 58.97
#